data_AF-A0A8E4DUW9-F1
#
_entry.id   AF-A0A8E4DUW9-F1
#
_cell.length_a   1.000
_cell.length_b   1.000
_cell.length_c   1.000
_cell.angle_alpha   90.00
_cell.angle_beta   90.00
_cell.angle_gamma   90.00
#
_symmetry.space_group_name_H-M   'P 1'
#
loop_
_entity.id
_entity.type
_entity.pdbx_description
1 polymer ?
#
loop_
_entity_poly.entity_id
_entity_poly.type
_entity_poly.pdbx_seq_one_letter_code
_entity_poly.pdbx_strand_id
1 'polypeptide(L)'
;MNNASTGPDPRDADTNKQLIDDANDRAFDPTYSSKNSDYSVELGSSTVELNPEDQSVKYSHTSEQSNGSQARPLGENSLQTSTSLGLGKLSDADAKATTFNLEADARTGQQQSLQTKLGDGKLNIEAGVSGGQRMRYALTLPGADQPAEAAARVNPLQPESLPVGARAVMDTQTYTQRDSSASLQHLSMQSEITEASGRSYLIERVDERHVRVVTGPNAAIEAVNAAGFKVGPAQALLGRADSLGQSRVESAQFDLADPRALAAMGQFVREGTLESGVPGVDEQQTLERINFSSQQRLQLELGPLSADVAGNRNQGSQVRISTPGQDGYTVVQQLQYGDNVPLTIVRQYDGNDTERVQDRSYRFEIDGDVATPGLLQRLGGRNEASEEKAIAQNLNSALSGEMAGTGAIAPGQKTTLAFSEAQMQALMEQTQASVEASRIGGSSLSSLVGDRGAAPQSPERFAIAMARNVGSTPYPFVERLQRIADGADGTYDGQLQRIDAEVVPRQAATAAAASDARHPANPDHALLNQCTAAVEQLETARGRVPDADSERLAAGALVAAREHGLQRVDHVVLGRDPAQGFVVQGALDSPAHLRGPFDAQAAQQTPVDHSLQRAQALGAGQDRNAAAQEQTQQQDLQRQAPAR
;
A
#
# COMPACT_ATOMS: atom_id res chain seq x y z
N MET A 1 -35.12 -5.53 -22.96
CA MET A 1 -35.18 -4.26 -22.22
C MET A 1 -33.84 -4.12 -21.53
N ASN A 2 -33.09 -3.10 -21.93
CA ASN A 2 -31.69 -2.89 -21.57
C ASN A 2 -31.58 -2.55 -20.08
N ASN A 3 -30.96 -3.43 -19.29
CA ASN A 3 -30.39 -3.05 -18.01
C ASN A 3 -28.99 -2.51 -18.30
N ALA A 4 -28.89 -1.18 -18.42
CA ALA A 4 -27.63 -0.50 -18.38
C ALA A 4 -27.06 -0.65 -16.97
N SER A 5 -26.02 -1.47 -16.85
CA SER A 5 -25.10 -1.45 -15.72
C SER A 5 -24.55 -0.03 -15.61
N THR A 6 -24.94 0.69 -14.56
CA THR A 6 -24.20 1.89 -14.13
C THR A 6 -22.94 1.41 -13.40
N GLY A 7 -22.01 0.84 -14.16
CA GLY A 7 -20.61 0.79 -13.77
C GLY A 7 -20.02 2.21 -13.76
N PRO A 8 -18.88 2.43 -13.09
CA PRO A 8 -18.19 3.72 -13.13
C PRO A 8 -17.94 4.15 -14.58
N ASP A 9 -18.00 5.47 -14.84
CA ASP A 9 -17.74 6.06 -16.17
C ASP A 9 -16.39 5.52 -16.68
N PRO A 10 -16.30 4.93 -17.88
CA PRO A 10 -15.06 4.38 -18.42
C PRO A 10 -13.94 5.42 -18.56
N ARG A 11 -14.25 6.73 -18.43
CA ARG A 11 -13.25 7.79 -18.38
C ARG A 11 -12.55 7.89 -17.02
N ASP A 12 -13.11 7.37 -15.93
CA ASP A 12 -12.60 7.50 -14.54
C ASP A 12 -11.82 6.28 -14.04
N ALA A 13 -11.65 5.25 -14.87
CA ALA A 13 -10.90 4.05 -14.51
C ALA A 13 -9.39 4.29 -14.68
N ASP A 14 -8.62 4.03 -13.62
CA ASP A 14 -7.16 3.90 -13.71
C ASP A 14 -6.81 2.80 -14.72
N THR A 15 -6.31 3.22 -15.89
CA THR A 15 -6.08 2.35 -17.06
C THR A 15 -5.04 1.27 -16.80
N ASN A 16 -4.17 1.46 -15.81
CA ASN A 16 -3.14 0.49 -15.44
C ASN A 16 -3.55 -0.40 -14.26
N LYS A 17 -4.68 -0.13 -13.60
CA LYS A 17 -5.10 -0.85 -12.39
C LYS A 17 -5.18 -2.35 -12.62
N GLN A 18 -5.87 -2.78 -13.67
CA GLN A 18 -6.02 -4.22 -13.96
C GLN A 18 -4.67 -4.90 -14.20
N LEU A 19 -3.75 -4.25 -14.92
CA LEU A 19 -2.42 -4.80 -15.20
C LEU A 19 -1.58 -4.94 -13.92
N ILE A 20 -1.69 -3.96 -13.01
CA ILE A 20 -1.00 -3.98 -11.71
C ILE A 20 -1.62 -5.03 -10.79
N ASP A 21 -2.95 -5.13 -10.74
CA ASP A 21 -3.67 -6.15 -9.96
C ASP A 21 -3.31 -7.55 -10.48
N ASP A 22 -3.32 -7.77 -11.80
CA ASP A 22 -2.89 -9.03 -12.41
C ASP A 22 -1.44 -9.39 -12.04
N ALA A 23 -0.53 -8.40 -12.06
CA ALA A 23 0.86 -8.59 -11.64
C ALA A 23 1.01 -8.91 -10.15
N ASN A 24 0.18 -8.33 -9.28
CA ASN A 24 0.23 -8.57 -7.84
C ASN A 24 -0.43 -9.89 -7.43
N ASP A 25 -1.58 -10.20 -8.04
CA ASP A 25 -2.46 -11.25 -7.58
C ASP A 25 -2.32 -12.57 -8.34
N ARG A 26 -1.91 -12.52 -9.62
CA ARG A 26 -1.77 -13.72 -10.45
C ARG A 26 -0.32 -14.15 -10.58
N ALA A 27 0.65 -13.24 -10.54
CA ALA A 27 2.06 -13.61 -10.68
C ALA A 27 2.63 -14.17 -9.37
N PHE A 28 3.13 -15.39 -9.42
CA PHE A 28 3.55 -16.13 -8.24
C PHE A 28 4.95 -15.71 -7.73
N ASP A 29 5.11 -15.50 -6.42
CA ASP A 29 6.42 -15.32 -5.78
C ASP A 29 6.94 -16.65 -5.21
N PRO A 30 8.00 -17.25 -5.79
CA PRO A 30 8.51 -18.53 -5.35
C PRO A 30 9.53 -18.47 -4.21
N THR A 31 9.83 -17.28 -3.69
CA THR A 31 10.79 -17.14 -2.59
C THR A 31 10.12 -17.40 -1.23
N TYR A 32 10.89 -17.99 -0.31
CA TYR A 32 10.52 -18.28 1.08
C TYR A 32 11.28 -17.38 2.07
N SER A 33 11.98 -16.34 1.58
CA SER A 33 12.67 -15.41 2.44
C SER A 33 11.68 -14.58 3.25
N SER A 34 11.66 -14.80 4.57
CA SER A 34 10.86 -13.99 5.50
C SER A 34 11.24 -12.52 5.38
N LYS A 35 10.24 -11.64 5.42
CA LYS A 35 10.43 -10.17 5.48
C LYS A 35 10.42 -9.64 6.91
N ASN A 36 9.96 -10.45 7.87
CA ASN A 36 9.66 -10.04 9.23
C ASN A 36 10.70 -10.57 10.21
N SER A 37 10.63 -10.13 11.47
CA SER A 37 11.50 -10.64 12.53
C SER A 37 10.93 -11.93 13.13
N ASP A 38 11.80 -12.91 13.31
CA ASP A 38 11.46 -14.22 13.84
C ASP A 38 12.13 -14.42 15.21
N TYR A 39 11.39 -14.99 16.16
CA TYR A 39 11.88 -15.25 17.52
C TYR A 39 11.67 -16.72 17.86
N SER A 40 12.71 -17.40 18.32
CA SER A 40 12.63 -18.84 18.57
C SER A 40 13.27 -19.27 19.88
N VAL A 41 12.80 -20.43 20.35
CA VAL A 41 13.32 -21.14 21.51
C VAL A 41 13.61 -22.59 21.16
N GLU A 42 14.82 -23.03 21.48
CA GLU A 42 15.27 -24.41 21.33
C GLU A 42 14.98 -25.23 22.59
N LEU A 43 14.41 -26.41 22.39
CA LEU A 43 13.99 -27.38 23.40
C LEU A 43 14.54 -28.76 23.03
N GLY A 44 15.85 -28.93 23.17
CA GLY A 44 16.55 -30.15 22.78
C GLY A 44 16.60 -30.28 21.26
N SER A 45 16.01 -31.33 20.70
CA SER A 45 15.93 -31.57 19.24
C SER A 45 14.78 -30.83 18.56
N SER A 46 14.06 -29.96 19.28
CA SER A 46 12.88 -29.28 18.75
C SER A 46 12.99 -27.77 18.94
N THR A 47 12.45 -27.01 18.00
CA THR A 47 12.47 -25.54 18.02
C THR A 47 11.05 -25.02 17.84
N VAL A 48 10.67 -24.02 18.64
CA VAL A 48 9.42 -23.27 18.44
C VAL A 48 9.79 -21.85 18.03
N GLU A 49 9.27 -21.41 16.89
CA GLU A 49 9.49 -20.10 16.31
C GLU A 49 8.17 -19.32 16.22
N LEU A 50 8.25 -18.03 16.49
CA LEU A 50 7.14 -17.08 16.49
C LEU A 50 7.48 -15.94 15.55
N ASN A 51 6.56 -15.64 14.64
CA ASN A 51 6.59 -14.45 13.82
C ASN A 51 5.38 -13.59 14.18
N PRO A 52 5.59 -12.50 14.96
CA PRO A 52 4.50 -11.68 15.47
C PRO A 52 3.70 -10.96 14.39
N GLU A 53 4.37 -10.56 13.31
CA GLU A 53 3.78 -9.79 12.22
C GLU A 53 2.88 -10.66 11.34
N ASP A 54 3.30 -11.89 11.03
CA ASP A 54 2.48 -12.87 10.31
C ASP A 54 1.48 -13.60 11.22
N GLN A 55 1.48 -13.30 12.53
CA GLN A 55 0.71 -14.00 13.56
C GLN A 55 0.82 -15.52 13.42
N SER A 56 2.05 -16.00 13.26
CA SER A 56 2.34 -17.40 12.96
C SER A 56 3.27 -18.04 13.99
N VAL A 57 3.13 -19.36 14.11
CA VAL A 57 3.92 -20.22 14.98
C VAL A 57 4.43 -21.38 14.15
N LYS A 58 5.72 -21.67 14.25
CA LYS A 58 6.37 -22.78 13.57
C LYS A 58 7.04 -23.72 14.57
N TYR A 59 6.79 -25.01 14.40
CA TYR A 59 7.42 -26.09 15.16
C TYR A 59 8.37 -26.87 14.25
N SER A 60 9.60 -27.06 14.69
CA SER A 60 10.63 -27.81 13.96
C SER A 60 11.19 -28.92 14.84
N HIS A 61 11.55 -30.05 14.23
CA HIS A 61 12.23 -31.15 14.88
C HIS A 61 13.42 -31.59 14.03
N THR A 62 14.59 -31.72 14.65
CA THR A 62 15.84 -32.07 14.00
C THR A 62 16.49 -33.26 14.70
N SER A 63 16.81 -34.30 13.94
CA SER A 63 17.55 -35.48 14.39
C SER A 63 18.90 -35.52 13.69
N GLU A 64 19.96 -35.83 14.45
CA GLU A 64 21.33 -35.92 13.95
C GLU A 64 21.95 -37.27 14.32
N GLN A 65 22.62 -37.90 13.36
CA GLN A 65 23.42 -39.10 13.56
C GLN A 65 24.85 -38.84 13.12
N SER A 66 25.79 -38.81 14.06
CA SER A 66 27.21 -38.59 13.74
C SER A 66 28.02 -39.90 13.72
N ASN A 67 28.96 -39.96 12.78
CA ASN A 67 29.93 -41.04 12.63
C ASN A 67 31.33 -40.42 12.50
N GLY A 68 32.18 -40.56 13.53
CA GLY A 68 33.56 -40.09 13.49
C GLY A 68 34.07 -39.53 14.81
N SER A 69 35.17 -38.78 14.76
CA SER A 69 35.74 -38.08 15.92
C SER A 69 36.35 -36.75 15.47
N GLN A 70 36.03 -35.63 16.14
CA GLN A 70 36.50 -34.27 15.83
C GLN A 70 38.03 -34.11 15.77
N ALA A 71 38.78 -35.04 16.37
CA ALA A 71 40.24 -35.03 16.44
C ALA A 71 40.97 -35.74 15.27
N ARG A 72 40.25 -36.27 14.27
CA ARG A 72 40.84 -36.96 13.10
C ARG A 72 41.08 -36.00 11.93
N PRO A 73 42.04 -36.30 11.04
CA PRO A 73 42.39 -35.45 9.89
C PRO A 73 41.25 -35.27 8.86
N LEU A 74 40.20 -36.11 8.91
CA LEU A 74 39.01 -36.04 8.04
C LEU A 74 37.78 -35.38 8.69
N GLY A 75 37.87 -34.93 9.94
CA GLY A 75 36.74 -34.33 10.67
C GLY A 75 35.69 -35.33 11.18
N GLU A 76 34.56 -34.80 11.68
CA GLU A 76 33.34 -35.55 12.02
C GLU A 76 32.33 -35.40 10.87
N ASN A 77 31.69 -36.50 10.48
CA ASN A 77 30.60 -36.48 9.52
C ASN A 77 29.29 -36.78 10.24
N SER A 78 28.25 -36.00 9.97
CA SER A 78 26.91 -36.26 10.49
C SER A 78 25.86 -36.27 9.38
N LEU A 79 24.83 -37.09 9.58
CA LEU A 79 23.61 -37.08 8.81
C LEU A 79 22.55 -36.36 9.65
N GLN A 80 21.99 -35.28 9.10
CA GLN A 80 20.94 -34.50 9.73
C GLN A 80 19.63 -34.66 8.96
N THR A 81 18.54 -34.89 9.68
CA THR A 81 17.18 -34.87 9.16
C THR A 81 16.37 -33.87 9.96
N SER A 82 15.67 -32.98 9.28
CA SER A 82 14.84 -31.97 9.93
C SER A 82 13.47 -31.91 9.27
N THR A 83 12.44 -31.70 10.08
CA THR A 83 11.06 -31.51 9.65
C THR A 83 10.46 -30.32 10.37
N SER A 84 9.74 -29.45 9.68
CA SER A 84 9.04 -28.33 10.30
C SER A 84 7.60 -28.20 9.80
N LEU A 85 6.76 -27.62 10.66
CA LEU A 85 5.35 -27.31 10.41
C LEU A 85 5.04 -25.92 10.99
N GLY A 86 4.67 -24.99 10.12
CA GLY A 86 4.25 -23.63 10.44
C GLY A 86 2.76 -23.44 10.24
N LEU A 87 2.12 -22.69 11.14
CA LEU A 87 0.70 -22.33 11.07
C LEU A 87 0.55 -20.84 11.39
N GLY A 88 -0.26 -20.14 10.61
CA GLY A 88 -0.57 -18.72 10.85
C GLY A 88 -2.03 -18.38 10.56
N LYS A 89 -2.54 -17.36 11.24
CA LYS A 89 -3.85 -16.79 10.98
C LYS A 89 -3.75 -15.27 11.07
N LEU A 90 -4.04 -14.59 9.97
CA LEU A 90 -4.07 -13.13 9.90
C LEU A 90 -5.47 -12.66 9.52
N SER A 91 -6.06 -11.79 10.34
CA SER A 91 -7.35 -11.16 10.08
C SER A 91 -7.13 -9.69 9.70
N ASP A 92 -7.64 -9.29 8.55
CA ASP A 92 -7.55 -7.93 8.03
C ASP A 92 -8.96 -7.32 8.03
N ALA A 93 -9.17 -6.33 8.91
CA ALA A 93 -10.46 -5.68 9.08
C ALA A 93 -10.80 -4.74 7.91
N ASP A 94 -9.79 -4.11 7.29
CA ASP A 94 -9.96 -3.15 6.21
C ASP A 94 -10.24 -3.88 4.88
N ALA A 95 -9.45 -4.92 4.60
CA ALA A 95 -9.70 -5.81 3.47
C ALA A 95 -10.91 -6.73 3.70
N LYS A 96 -11.42 -6.81 4.94
CA LYS A 96 -12.48 -7.72 5.37
C LYS A 96 -12.17 -9.15 4.95
N ALA A 97 -10.98 -9.64 5.27
CA ALA A 97 -10.52 -10.96 4.88
C ALA A 97 -9.76 -11.64 6.01
N THR A 98 -9.73 -12.97 6.00
CA THR A 98 -8.94 -13.77 6.93
C THR A 98 -8.07 -14.75 6.15
N THR A 99 -6.76 -14.72 6.37
CA THR A 99 -5.78 -15.60 5.72
C THR A 99 -5.25 -16.64 6.70
N PHE A 100 -5.30 -17.91 6.29
CA PHE A 100 -4.74 -19.05 7.01
C PHE A 100 -3.52 -19.57 6.26
N ASN A 101 -2.39 -19.67 6.95
CA ASN A 101 -1.13 -20.13 6.38
C ASN A 101 -0.72 -21.47 6.98
N LEU A 102 -0.21 -22.34 6.14
CA LEU A 102 0.40 -23.62 6.49
C LEU A 102 1.71 -23.75 5.71
N GLU A 103 2.80 -23.97 6.42
CA GLU A 103 4.09 -24.25 5.82
C GLU A 103 4.61 -25.58 6.34
N ALA A 104 5.21 -26.37 5.48
CA ALA A 104 5.90 -27.59 5.89
C ALA A 104 7.21 -27.74 5.12
N ASP A 105 8.23 -28.20 5.81
CA ASP A 105 9.55 -28.46 5.25
C ASP A 105 10.07 -29.79 5.78
N ALA A 106 10.68 -30.58 4.90
CA ALA A 106 11.40 -31.78 5.26
C ALA A 106 12.72 -31.82 4.50
N ARG A 107 13.84 -31.89 5.23
CA ARG A 107 15.19 -31.90 4.66
C ARG A 107 16.07 -32.98 5.25
N THR A 108 16.96 -33.49 4.43
CA THR A 108 18.00 -34.44 4.84
C THR A 108 19.32 -34.02 4.22
N GLY A 109 20.38 -33.97 5.03
CA GLY A 109 21.69 -33.52 4.59
C GLY A 109 22.84 -34.15 5.32
N GLN A 110 24.02 -34.03 4.72
CA GLN A 110 25.28 -34.42 5.30
C GLN A 110 26.04 -33.16 5.72
N GLN A 111 26.53 -33.15 6.95
CA GLN A 111 27.45 -32.12 7.45
C GLN A 111 28.82 -32.71 7.75
N GLN A 112 29.86 -31.91 7.54
CA GLN A 112 31.24 -32.21 7.87
C GLN A 112 31.81 -31.09 8.73
N SER A 113 32.35 -31.42 9.90
CA SER A 113 32.98 -30.46 10.81
C SER A 113 34.46 -30.78 11.02
N LEU A 114 35.30 -29.75 11.03
CA LEU A 114 36.74 -29.83 11.26
C LEU A 114 37.15 -28.80 12.30
N GLN A 115 37.80 -29.27 13.37
CA GLN A 115 38.43 -28.41 14.37
C GLN A 115 39.95 -28.55 14.28
N THR A 116 40.65 -27.43 14.12
CA THR A 116 42.13 -27.39 14.10
C THR A 116 42.68 -26.21 14.89
N LYS A 117 43.98 -26.24 15.20
CA LYS A 117 44.69 -25.11 15.81
C LYS A 117 45.26 -24.22 14.72
N LEU A 118 45.07 -22.90 14.86
CA LEU A 118 45.67 -21.88 14.02
C LEU A 118 46.33 -20.83 14.92
N GLY A 119 47.66 -20.92 15.05
CA GLY A 119 48.40 -20.18 16.08
C GLY A 119 47.96 -20.59 17.49
N ASP A 120 47.66 -19.60 18.34
CA ASP A 120 47.09 -19.82 19.68
C ASP A 120 45.56 -19.99 19.67
N GLY A 121 44.92 -19.86 18.50
CA GLY A 121 43.46 -19.96 18.34
C GLY A 121 42.98 -21.35 17.91
N LYS A 122 41.68 -21.61 18.13
CA LYS A 122 40.96 -22.75 17.53
C LYS A 122 40.17 -22.26 16.32
N LEU A 123 40.36 -22.92 15.19
CA LEU A 123 39.58 -22.75 13.97
C LEU A 123 38.58 -23.91 13.87
N ASN A 124 37.28 -23.59 13.81
CA ASN A 124 36.24 -24.56 13.47
C ASN A 124 35.70 -24.20 12.09
N ILE A 125 35.57 -25.21 11.22
CA ILE A 125 34.95 -25.09 9.91
C ILE A 125 33.87 -26.14 9.84
N GLU A 126 32.68 -25.75 9.39
CA GLU A 126 31.58 -26.65 9.08
C GLU A 126 31.16 -26.43 7.64
N ALA A 127 30.83 -27.50 6.95
CA ALA A 127 30.25 -27.45 5.62
C ALA A 127 29.17 -28.52 5.50
N GLY A 128 28.04 -28.16 4.90
CA GLY A 128 26.89 -29.01 4.74
C GLY A 128 26.34 -28.97 3.32
N VAL A 129 25.75 -30.09 2.92
CA VAL A 129 24.88 -30.16 1.76
C VAL A 129 23.63 -30.94 2.13
N SER A 130 22.46 -30.36 1.87
CA SER A 130 21.17 -30.97 2.14
C SER A 130 20.24 -30.89 0.93
N GLY A 131 19.35 -31.86 0.82
CA GLY A 131 18.24 -31.86 -0.12
C GLY A 131 16.93 -31.92 0.65
N GLY A 132 15.94 -31.16 0.22
CA GLY A 132 14.66 -31.08 0.91
C GLY A 132 13.47 -30.86 -0.01
N GLN A 133 12.30 -30.97 0.58
CA GLN A 133 11.03 -30.59 0.00
C GLN A 133 10.33 -29.62 0.94
N ARG A 134 9.78 -28.56 0.38
CA ARG A 134 8.98 -27.59 1.11
C ARG A 134 7.66 -27.34 0.42
N MET A 135 6.65 -27.05 1.23
CA MET A 135 5.34 -26.63 0.75
C MET A 135 4.85 -25.43 1.53
N ARG A 136 4.12 -24.56 0.83
CA ARG A 136 3.37 -23.44 1.40
C ARG A 136 1.95 -23.50 0.89
N TYR A 137 1.00 -23.35 1.81
CA TYR A 137 -0.42 -23.23 1.54
C TYR A 137 -0.96 -21.99 2.23
N ALA A 138 -1.62 -21.12 1.48
CA ALA A 138 -2.31 -19.95 2.00
C ALA A 138 -3.76 -19.96 1.51
N LEU A 139 -4.71 -19.86 2.44
CA LEU A 139 -6.13 -19.75 2.15
C LEU A 139 -6.66 -18.42 2.69
N THR A 140 -7.09 -17.54 1.80
CA THR A 140 -7.76 -16.28 2.12
C THR A 140 -9.26 -16.46 1.95
N LEU A 141 -10.00 -16.23 3.03
CA LEU A 141 -11.45 -16.27 3.06
C LEU A 141 -12.04 -14.85 3.18
N PRO A 142 -13.17 -14.57 2.51
CA PRO A 142 -13.88 -13.31 2.68
C PRO A 142 -14.49 -13.23 4.09
N GLY A 143 -14.48 -12.04 4.68
CA GLY A 143 -14.89 -11.78 6.06
C GLY A 143 -13.70 -11.67 7.02
N ALA A 144 -13.76 -10.68 7.92
CA ALA A 144 -12.83 -10.58 9.04
C ALA A 144 -13.15 -11.67 10.10
N ASP A 145 -12.11 -12.10 10.80
CA ASP A 145 -12.16 -13.02 11.95
C ASP A 145 -12.80 -14.39 11.68
N GLN A 146 -12.62 -14.93 10.47
CA GLN A 146 -13.13 -16.25 10.13
C GLN A 146 -12.58 -17.34 11.08
N PRO A 147 -13.39 -18.34 11.47
CA PRO A 147 -12.95 -19.43 12.33
C PRO A 147 -12.18 -20.49 11.54
N ALA A 148 -11.32 -21.26 12.21
CA ALA A 148 -10.51 -22.30 11.56
C ALA A 148 -11.36 -23.41 10.93
N GLU A 149 -12.56 -23.66 11.47
CA GLU A 149 -13.53 -24.61 10.94
C GLU A 149 -14.07 -24.20 9.57
N ALA A 150 -14.08 -22.90 9.24
CA ALA A 150 -14.44 -22.44 7.90
C ALA A 150 -13.35 -22.82 6.89
N ALA A 151 -12.09 -22.63 7.24
CA ALA A 151 -10.94 -23.02 6.42
C ALA A 151 -10.90 -24.53 6.15
N ALA A 152 -11.18 -25.36 7.17
CA ALA A 152 -11.16 -26.82 7.05
C ALA A 152 -12.22 -27.41 6.09
N ARG A 153 -13.24 -26.62 5.70
CA ARG A 153 -14.28 -27.04 4.75
C ARG A 153 -13.92 -26.76 3.29
N VAL A 154 -12.90 -25.93 3.06
CA VAL A 154 -12.47 -25.57 1.71
C VAL A 154 -11.45 -26.58 1.21
N ASN A 155 -11.71 -27.13 0.03
CA ASN A 155 -10.77 -27.95 -0.70
C ASN A 155 -10.38 -27.22 -2.00
N PRO A 156 -9.15 -26.70 -2.12
CA PRO A 156 -8.73 -25.93 -3.28
C PRO A 156 -8.73 -26.74 -4.58
N LEU A 157 -8.68 -28.07 -4.51
CA LEU A 157 -8.77 -28.94 -5.70
C LEU A 157 -10.22 -29.23 -6.13
N GLN A 158 -11.20 -28.74 -5.35
CA GLN A 158 -12.64 -28.82 -5.63
C GLN A 158 -13.21 -27.39 -5.67
N PRO A 159 -13.25 -26.76 -6.85
CA PRO A 159 -13.60 -25.34 -7.01
C PRO A 159 -14.94 -24.95 -6.35
N GLU A 160 -15.91 -25.86 -6.38
CA GLU A 160 -17.24 -25.68 -5.79
C GLU A 160 -17.22 -25.51 -4.26
N SER A 161 -16.16 -25.95 -3.59
CA SER A 161 -16.01 -25.82 -2.14
C SER A 161 -15.55 -24.41 -1.71
N LEU A 162 -15.00 -23.62 -2.64
CA LEU A 162 -14.58 -22.25 -2.34
C LEU A 162 -15.80 -21.32 -2.30
N PRO A 163 -15.98 -20.54 -1.22
CA PRO A 163 -16.96 -19.44 -1.23
C PRO A 163 -16.51 -18.33 -2.18
N VAL A 164 -17.45 -17.55 -2.71
CA VAL A 164 -17.16 -16.41 -3.60
C VAL A 164 -16.23 -15.41 -2.89
N GLY A 165 -15.15 -15.01 -3.56
CA GLY A 165 -14.09 -14.18 -3.03
C GLY A 165 -12.99 -14.95 -2.28
N ALA A 166 -13.11 -16.27 -2.08
CA ALA A 166 -12.01 -17.05 -1.51
C ALA A 166 -10.91 -17.30 -2.53
N ARG A 167 -9.67 -17.30 -2.02
CA ARG A 167 -8.46 -17.53 -2.79
C ARG A 167 -7.58 -18.52 -2.05
N ALA A 168 -7.08 -19.53 -2.76
CA ALA A 168 -6.14 -20.50 -2.22
C ALA A 168 -4.87 -20.53 -3.09
N VAL A 169 -3.72 -20.48 -2.44
CA VAL A 169 -2.39 -20.55 -3.07
C VAL A 169 -1.66 -21.75 -2.50
N MET A 170 -1.13 -22.59 -3.38
CA MET A 170 -0.30 -23.75 -3.06
C MET A 170 1.01 -23.66 -3.83
N ASP A 171 2.10 -23.95 -3.15
CA ASP A 171 3.42 -24.05 -3.74
C ASP A 171 4.15 -25.24 -3.15
N THR A 172 4.80 -25.99 -4.03
CA THR A 172 5.58 -27.16 -3.66
C THR A 172 6.91 -27.11 -4.39
N GLN A 173 8.00 -27.16 -3.65
CA GLN A 173 9.35 -27.05 -4.18
C GLN A 173 10.24 -28.17 -3.65
N THR A 174 11.14 -28.62 -4.52
CA THR A 174 12.32 -29.40 -4.13
C THR A 174 13.52 -28.46 -4.13
N TYR A 175 14.43 -28.62 -3.18
CA TYR A 175 15.59 -27.74 -3.08
C TYR A 175 16.87 -28.48 -2.70
N THR A 176 18.00 -27.85 -3.02
CA THR A 176 19.33 -28.20 -2.53
C THR A 176 19.90 -27.01 -1.78
N GLN A 177 20.36 -27.23 -0.55
CA GLN A 177 20.97 -26.21 0.29
C GLN A 177 22.42 -26.57 0.55
N ARG A 178 23.30 -25.56 0.46
CA ARG A 178 24.71 -25.64 0.82
C ARG A 178 24.98 -24.63 1.92
N ASP A 179 25.46 -25.11 3.05
CA ASP A 179 25.82 -24.30 4.20
C ASP A 179 27.32 -24.39 4.47
N SER A 180 27.90 -23.29 4.92
CA SER A 180 29.28 -23.25 5.41
C SER A 180 29.40 -22.27 6.55
N SER A 181 30.09 -22.67 7.60
CA SER A 181 30.40 -21.83 8.75
C SER A 181 31.89 -21.90 9.05
N ALA A 182 32.44 -20.79 9.53
CA ALA A 182 33.81 -20.74 10.03
C ALA A 182 33.86 -19.90 11.29
N SER A 183 34.55 -20.38 12.32
CA SER A 183 34.80 -19.62 13.55
C SER A 183 36.26 -19.70 13.97
N LEU A 184 36.83 -18.53 14.31
CA LEU A 184 38.19 -18.39 14.83
C LEU A 184 38.17 -17.47 16.04
N GLN A 185 38.51 -18.00 17.21
CA GLN A 185 38.43 -17.27 18.49
C GLN A 185 37.02 -16.69 18.72
N HIS A 186 36.84 -15.38 18.57
CA HIS A 186 35.57 -14.68 18.73
C HIS A 186 34.93 -14.30 17.41
N LEU A 187 35.56 -14.56 16.26
CA LEU A 187 35.01 -14.25 14.95
C LEU A 187 34.22 -15.43 14.41
N SER A 188 33.05 -15.17 13.83
CA SER A 188 32.23 -16.17 13.16
C SER A 188 31.74 -15.64 11.81
N MET A 189 31.69 -16.52 10.82
CA MET A 189 31.16 -16.28 9.48
C MET A 189 30.24 -17.44 9.09
N GLN A 190 29.18 -17.13 8.35
CA GLN A 190 28.22 -18.08 7.84
C GLN A 190 27.84 -17.70 6.40
N SER A 191 27.70 -18.72 5.57
CA SER A 191 27.15 -18.62 4.22
C SER A 191 26.21 -19.79 3.98
N GLU A 192 25.01 -19.50 3.50
CA GLU A 192 24.00 -20.48 3.12
C GLU A 192 23.47 -20.11 1.74
N ILE A 193 23.33 -21.11 0.85
CA ILE A 193 22.74 -20.95 -0.47
C ILE A 193 21.74 -22.07 -0.69
N THR A 194 20.50 -21.72 -1.01
CA THR A 194 19.40 -22.64 -1.29
C THR A 194 18.92 -22.42 -2.72
N GLU A 195 19.00 -23.47 -3.53
CA GLU A 195 18.49 -23.51 -4.90
C GLU A 195 17.23 -24.39 -4.93
N ALA A 196 16.10 -23.81 -5.28
CA ALA A 196 14.79 -24.47 -5.26
C ALA A 196 14.12 -24.43 -6.64
N SER A 197 13.37 -25.49 -6.95
CA SER A 197 12.50 -25.55 -8.13
C SER A 197 11.21 -26.29 -7.80
N GLY A 198 10.11 -25.84 -8.38
CA GLY A 198 8.79 -26.34 -8.02
C GLY A 198 7.70 -25.93 -8.99
N ARG A 199 6.48 -26.02 -8.50
CA ARG A 199 5.28 -25.65 -9.24
C ARG A 199 4.30 -24.98 -8.29
N SER A 200 3.72 -23.88 -8.77
CA SER A 200 2.70 -23.12 -8.07
C SER A 200 1.32 -23.42 -8.62
N TYR A 201 0.32 -23.33 -7.75
CA TYR A 201 -1.09 -23.42 -8.07
C TYR A 201 -1.85 -22.38 -7.26
N LEU A 202 -2.70 -21.61 -7.93
CA LEU A 202 -3.61 -20.66 -7.30
C LEU A 202 -5.00 -20.89 -7.88
N ILE A 203 -6.00 -20.84 -7.02
CA ILE A 203 -7.40 -20.81 -7.41
C ILE A 203 -8.15 -19.74 -6.65
N GLU A 204 -8.97 -18.98 -7.36
CA GLU A 204 -9.79 -17.90 -6.83
C GLU A 204 -11.22 -18.09 -7.32
N ARG A 205 -12.19 -17.98 -6.40
CA ARG A 205 -13.62 -17.99 -6.75
C ARG A 205 -14.08 -16.57 -7.03
N VAL A 206 -13.97 -16.15 -8.29
CA VAL A 206 -14.26 -14.77 -8.72
C VAL A 206 -15.73 -14.41 -8.52
N ASP A 207 -16.64 -15.32 -8.89
CA ASP A 207 -18.08 -15.18 -8.68
C ASP A 207 -18.77 -16.55 -8.54
N GLU A 208 -20.11 -16.57 -8.54
CA GLU A 208 -20.89 -17.81 -8.40
C GLU A 208 -20.64 -18.84 -9.51
N ARG A 209 -20.33 -18.40 -10.74
CA ARG A 209 -20.06 -19.25 -11.91
C ARG A 209 -18.57 -19.40 -12.21
N HIS A 210 -17.73 -18.43 -11.90
CA HIS A 210 -16.37 -18.42 -12.43
C HIS A 210 -15.32 -18.67 -11.37
N VAL A 211 -14.32 -19.46 -11.76
CA VAL A 211 -13.06 -19.60 -11.01
C VAL A 211 -11.90 -19.20 -11.88
N ARG A 212 -10.96 -18.46 -11.30
CA ARG A 212 -9.68 -18.19 -11.91
C ARG A 212 -8.67 -19.19 -11.38
N VAL A 213 -7.95 -19.84 -12.27
CA VAL A 213 -6.88 -20.78 -11.92
C VAL A 213 -5.59 -20.28 -12.53
N VAL A 214 -4.53 -20.32 -11.74
CA VAL A 214 -3.18 -19.98 -12.17
C VAL A 214 -2.24 -21.12 -11.78
N THR A 215 -1.42 -21.58 -12.72
CA THR A 215 -0.48 -22.68 -12.43
C THR A 215 0.74 -22.59 -13.32
N GLY A 216 1.89 -23.01 -12.80
CA GLY A 216 3.11 -23.06 -13.61
C GLY A 216 4.39 -23.30 -12.81
N PRO A 217 5.48 -23.64 -13.51
CA PRO A 217 6.77 -23.90 -12.90
C PRO A 217 7.35 -22.64 -12.26
N ASN A 218 8.15 -22.86 -11.22
CA ASN A 218 8.89 -21.81 -10.55
C ASN A 218 10.28 -22.28 -10.09
N ALA A 219 11.14 -21.33 -9.81
CA ALA A 219 12.48 -21.54 -9.27
C ALA A 219 12.86 -20.37 -8.36
N ALA A 220 13.71 -20.65 -7.36
CA ALA A 220 14.23 -19.63 -6.46
C ALA A 220 15.68 -19.93 -6.09
N ILE A 221 16.46 -18.88 -5.86
CA ILE A 221 17.77 -18.92 -5.24
C ILE A 221 17.72 -17.99 -4.04
N GLU A 222 18.05 -18.52 -2.88
CA GLU A 222 18.11 -17.78 -1.61
C GLU A 222 19.53 -17.89 -1.06
N ALA A 223 20.11 -16.78 -0.62
CA ALA A 223 21.46 -16.76 -0.09
C ALA A 223 21.53 -15.92 1.19
N VAL A 224 22.06 -16.49 2.26
CA VAL A 224 22.29 -15.80 3.53
C VAL A 224 23.78 -15.75 3.78
N ASN A 225 24.32 -14.55 3.97
CA ASN A 225 25.73 -14.35 4.30
C ASN A 225 25.83 -13.44 5.52
N ALA A 226 26.49 -13.91 6.57
CA ALA A 226 26.57 -13.18 7.82
C ALA A 226 27.95 -13.33 8.46
N ALA A 227 28.36 -12.32 9.21
CA ALA A 227 29.59 -12.35 9.98
C ALA A 227 29.38 -11.61 11.30
N GLY A 228 30.13 -12.00 12.32
CA GLY A 228 30.04 -11.35 13.61
C GLY A 228 30.82 -12.08 14.68
N PHE A 229 30.29 -12.06 15.89
CA PHE A 229 31.03 -12.46 17.08
C PHE A 229 30.39 -13.62 17.81
N LYS A 230 31.22 -14.53 18.31
CA LYS A 230 30.83 -15.67 19.14
C LYS A 230 31.63 -15.68 20.44
N VAL A 231 30.93 -15.65 21.58
CA VAL A 231 31.53 -15.66 22.92
C VAL A 231 30.76 -16.66 23.79
N GLY A 232 31.34 -17.84 23.97
CA GLY A 232 30.67 -18.93 24.68
C GLY A 232 29.36 -19.31 24.00
N PRO A 233 28.21 -19.30 24.71
CA PRO A 233 26.90 -19.61 24.14
C PRO A 233 26.21 -18.41 23.47
N ALA A 234 26.84 -17.24 23.46
CA ALA A 234 26.28 -16.04 22.84
C ALA A 234 26.89 -15.84 21.45
N GLN A 235 26.04 -15.56 20.47
CA GLN A 235 26.45 -15.26 19.10
C GLN A 235 25.63 -14.08 18.57
N ALA A 236 26.30 -13.20 17.84
CA ALA A 236 25.66 -12.09 17.16
C ALA A 236 26.25 -12.00 15.75
N LEU A 237 25.44 -12.29 14.74
CA LEU A 237 25.82 -12.18 13.33
C LEU A 237 25.03 -11.05 12.67
N LEU A 238 25.73 -10.18 11.96
CA LEU A 238 25.13 -9.21 11.06
C LEU A 238 25.37 -9.68 9.63
N GLY A 239 24.31 -9.75 8.84
CA GLY A 239 24.37 -10.31 7.51
C GLY A 239 23.36 -9.72 6.56
N ARG A 240 23.29 -10.35 5.39
CA ARG A 240 22.28 -10.11 4.37
C ARG A 240 21.65 -11.42 3.93
N ALA A 241 20.35 -11.38 3.74
CA ALA A 241 19.57 -12.40 3.07
C ALA A 241 19.13 -11.85 1.72
N ASP A 242 19.61 -12.49 0.64
CA ASP A 242 19.26 -12.17 -0.73
C ASP A 242 18.37 -13.28 -1.29
N SER A 243 17.35 -12.92 -2.07
CA SER A 243 16.54 -13.89 -2.80
C SER A 243 16.33 -13.45 -4.24
N LEU A 244 16.33 -14.41 -5.15
CA LEU A 244 15.98 -14.25 -6.55
C LEU A 244 14.99 -15.36 -6.92
N GLY A 245 13.76 -14.99 -7.19
CA GLY A 245 12.73 -15.90 -7.67
C GLY A 245 12.40 -15.67 -9.14
N GLN A 246 11.99 -16.74 -9.79
CA GLN A 246 11.43 -16.71 -11.13
C GLN A 246 10.22 -17.64 -11.20
N SER A 247 9.13 -17.16 -11.82
CA SER A 247 7.98 -18.01 -12.13
C SER A 247 7.50 -17.73 -13.54
N ARG A 248 7.01 -18.76 -14.23
CA ARG A 248 6.21 -18.62 -15.44
C ARG A 248 4.92 -19.37 -15.22
N VAL A 249 3.82 -18.63 -15.14
CA VAL A 249 2.50 -19.19 -14.84
C VAL A 249 1.53 -18.87 -15.96
N GLU A 250 0.66 -19.81 -16.24
CA GLU A 250 -0.50 -19.60 -17.09
C GLU A 250 -1.70 -19.32 -16.18
N SER A 251 -2.55 -18.39 -16.59
CA SER A 251 -3.77 -17.97 -15.90
C SER A 251 -4.95 -18.11 -16.85
N ALA A 252 -6.08 -18.61 -16.36
CA ALA A 252 -7.34 -18.63 -17.09
C ALA A 252 -8.54 -18.63 -16.15
N GLN A 253 -9.67 -18.09 -16.63
CA GLN A 253 -10.95 -18.11 -15.94
C GLN A 253 -11.87 -19.18 -16.56
N PHE A 254 -12.49 -20.00 -15.71
CA PHE A 254 -13.30 -21.14 -16.12
C PHE A 254 -14.73 -20.98 -15.58
N ASP A 255 -15.72 -21.19 -16.46
CA ASP A 255 -17.14 -21.26 -16.11
C ASP A 255 -17.49 -22.65 -15.55
N LEU A 256 -17.76 -22.71 -14.24
CA LEU A 256 -18.10 -23.93 -13.51
C LEU A 256 -19.38 -24.61 -13.99
N ALA A 257 -20.25 -23.91 -14.72
CA ALA A 257 -21.48 -24.49 -15.24
C ALA A 257 -21.31 -25.07 -16.66
N ASP A 258 -20.16 -24.88 -17.32
CA ASP A 258 -19.84 -25.57 -18.58
C ASP A 258 -18.99 -26.84 -18.31
N PRO A 259 -19.50 -28.05 -18.59
CA PRO A 259 -18.73 -29.29 -18.41
C PRO A 259 -17.43 -29.32 -19.20
N ARG A 260 -17.35 -28.60 -20.33
CA ARG A 260 -16.13 -28.51 -21.15
C ARG A 260 -15.07 -27.66 -20.48
N ALA A 261 -15.46 -26.56 -19.85
CA ALA A 261 -14.56 -25.71 -19.07
C ALA A 261 -14.03 -26.44 -17.83
N LEU A 262 -14.88 -27.21 -17.13
CA LEU A 262 -14.44 -28.06 -16.01
C LEU A 262 -13.44 -29.14 -16.44
N ALA A 263 -13.67 -29.78 -17.60
CA ALA A 263 -12.72 -30.76 -18.14
C ALA A 263 -11.38 -30.10 -18.51
N ALA A 264 -11.43 -28.94 -19.16
CA ALA A 264 -10.26 -28.16 -19.52
C ALA A 264 -9.49 -27.66 -18.29
N MET A 265 -10.18 -27.20 -17.25
CA MET A 265 -9.56 -26.85 -15.96
C MET A 265 -8.84 -28.06 -15.34
N GLY A 266 -9.46 -29.24 -15.36
CA GLY A 266 -8.83 -30.45 -14.86
C GLY A 266 -7.55 -30.82 -15.62
N GLN A 267 -7.51 -30.63 -16.94
CA GLN A 267 -6.29 -30.78 -17.75
C GLN A 267 -5.27 -29.70 -17.40
N PHE A 268 -5.70 -28.43 -17.35
CA PHE A 268 -4.87 -27.28 -17.04
C PHE A 268 -4.12 -27.42 -15.72
N VAL A 269 -4.78 -27.86 -14.65
CA VAL A 269 -4.14 -28.09 -13.33
C VAL A 269 -3.09 -29.19 -13.38
N ARG A 270 -3.31 -30.23 -14.20
CA ARG A 270 -2.36 -31.35 -14.31
C ARG A 270 -1.19 -31.02 -15.22
N GLU A 271 -1.47 -30.49 -16.39
CA GLU A 271 -0.52 -30.34 -17.51
C GLU A 271 0.13 -28.94 -17.53
N GLY A 272 -0.51 -27.93 -16.96
CA GLY A 272 -0.05 -26.54 -16.96
C GLY A 272 -0.26 -25.82 -18.29
N THR A 273 -1.00 -26.42 -19.23
CA THR A 273 -1.25 -25.88 -20.56
C THR A 273 -2.74 -25.92 -20.87
N LEU A 274 -3.18 -25.02 -21.75
CA LEU A 274 -4.59 -24.84 -22.09
C LEU A 274 -4.73 -24.68 -23.61
N GLU A 275 -5.70 -25.39 -24.19
CA GLU A 275 -6.04 -25.18 -25.60
C GLU A 275 -6.70 -23.80 -25.78
N SER A 276 -6.40 -23.14 -26.91
CA SER A 276 -7.00 -21.84 -27.21
C SER A 276 -8.44 -22.01 -27.70
N GLY A 277 -9.33 -21.11 -27.26
CA GLY A 277 -10.72 -21.06 -27.73
C GLY A 277 -11.64 -22.14 -27.17
N VAL A 278 -11.29 -22.76 -26.04
CA VAL A 278 -12.20 -23.69 -25.34
C VAL A 278 -13.45 -22.93 -24.87
N PRO A 279 -14.67 -23.37 -25.22
CA PRO A 279 -15.89 -22.73 -24.75
C PRO A 279 -16.00 -22.73 -23.21
N GLY A 280 -16.36 -21.59 -22.63
CA GLY A 280 -16.47 -21.40 -21.17
C GLY A 280 -15.13 -21.12 -20.48
N VAL A 281 -14.10 -20.78 -21.25
CA VAL A 281 -12.77 -20.42 -20.75
C VAL A 281 -12.37 -19.05 -21.30
N ASP A 282 -12.14 -18.10 -20.41
CA ASP A 282 -11.86 -16.70 -20.72
C ASP A 282 -10.60 -16.21 -19.97
N GLU A 283 -10.20 -14.95 -20.21
CA GLU A 283 -9.08 -14.28 -19.53
C GLU A 283 -7.75 -15.08 -19.51
N GLN A 284 -7.45 -15.76 -20.62
CA GLN A 284 -6.18 -16.49 -20.75
C GLN A 284 -5.00 -15.52 -20.79
N GLN A 285 -4.00 -15.73 -19.94
CA GLN A 285 -2.79 -14.90 -19.85
C GLN A 285 -1.59 -15.76 -19.44
N THR A 286 -0.41 -15.41 -19.94
CA THR A 286 0.88 -15.90 -19.43
C THR A 286 1.53 -14.79 -18.60
N LEU A 287 1.93 -15.10 -17.37
CA LEU A 287 2.66 -14.19 -16.49
C LEU A 287 4.06 -14.73 -16.20
N GLU A 288 5.08 -13.96 -16.54
CA GLU A 288 6.49 -14.26 -16.24
C GLU A 288 6.98 -13.26 -15.19
N ARG A 289 7.31 -13.74 -14.00
CA ARG A 289 7.84 -12.92 -12.90
C ARG A 289 9.30 -13.21 -12.67
N ILE A 290 10.07 -12.14 -12.48
CA ILE A 290 11.39 -12.17 -11.86
C ILE A 290 11.31 -11.25 -10.64
N ASN A 291 11.58 -11.78 -9.46
CA ASN A 291 11.60 -11.02 -8.23
C ASN A 291 12.95 -11.14 -7.54
N PHE A 292 13.43 -10.03 -7.01
CA PHE A 292 14.66 -9.92 -6.25
C PHE A 292 14.35 -9.26 -4.91
N SER A 293 14.95 -9.76 -3.84
CA SER A 293 15.01 -9.05 -2.57
C SER A 293 16.38 -9.14 -1.94
N SER A 294 16.72 -8.13 -1.16
CA SER A 294 17.93 -8.10 -0.36
C SER A 294 17.67 -7.40 0.94
N GLN A 295 17.83 -8.12 2.04
CA GLN A 295 17.48 -7.66 3.38
C GLN A 295 18.66 -7.78 4.33
N GLN A 296 18.86 -6.75 5.14
CA GLN A 296 19.78 -6.85 6.28
C GLN A 296 19.16 -7.70 7.39
N ARG A 297 19.95 -8.59 7.98
CA ARG A 297 19.51 -9.47 9.08
C ARG A 297 20.48 -9.38 10.24
N LEU A 298 19.93 -9.27 11.45
CA LEU A 298 20.69 -9.36 12.69
C LEU A 298 20.24 -10.63 13.43
N GLN A 299 21.11 -11.63 13.42
CA GLN A 299 20.88 -12.91 14.09
C GLN A 299 21.54 -12.87 15.47
N LEU A 300 20.74 -13.03 16.50
CA LEU A 300 21.16 -13.06 17.90
C LEU A 300 20.85 -14.44 18.46
N GLU A 301 21.85 -15.09 19.05
CA GLU A 301 21.69 -16.34 19.77
C GLU A 301 22.23 -16.18 21.19
N LEU A 302 21.48 -16.65 22.18
CA LEU A 302 21.87 -16.66 23.58
C LEU A 302 21.40 -17.95 24.25
N GLY A 303 22.25 -18.97 24.20
CA GLY A 303 21.87 -20.30 24.67
C GLY A 303 20.69 -20.85 23.85
N PRO A 304 19.55 -21.23 24.46
CA PRO A 304 18.40 -21.77 23.74
C PRO A 304 17.51 -20.71 23.08
N LEU A 305 17.81 -19.42 23.24
CA LEU A 305 17.01 -18.33 22.70
C LEU A 305 17.67 -17.77 21.45
N SER A 306 16.90 -17.56 20.39
CA SER A 306 17.37 -16.87 19.19
C SER A 306 16.36 -15.85 18.68
N ALA A 307 16.89 -14.81 18.04
CA ALA A 307 16.12 -13.79 17.34
C ALA A 307 16.80 -13.50 16.01
N ASP A 308 16.05 -13.58 14.91
CA ASP A 308 16.49 -13.14 13.60
C ASP A 308 15.71 -11.87 13.23
N VAL A 309 16.36 -10.73 13.42
CA VAL A 309 15.73 -9.41 13.33
C VAL A 309 15.88 -8.87 11.92
N ALA A 310 14.73 -8.56 11.31
CA ALA A 310 14.63 -7.91 10.01
C ALA A 310 15.13 -6.46 10.09
N GLY A 311 16.07 -6.12 9.20
CA GLY A 311 16.49 -4.74 8.92
C GLY A 311 15.98 -4.26 7.56
N ASN A 312 16.62 -3.21 7.02
CA ASN A 312 16.27 -2.62 5.74
C ASN A 312 16.22 -3.67 4.61
N ARG A 313 15.12 -3.68 3.87
CA ARG A 313 14.88 -4.56 2.72
C ARG A 313 14.75 -3.73 1.44
N ASN A 314 15.52 -4.08 0.42
CA ASN A 314 15.32 -3.59 -0.94
C ASN A 314 14.72 -4.71 -1.78
N GLN A 315 13.71 -4.41 -2.57
CA GLN A 315 13.01 -5.38 -3.40
C GLN A 315 12.72 -4.80 -4.79
N GLY A 316 12.73 -5.70 -5.77
CA GLY A 316 12.36 -5.42 -7.15
C GLY A 316 11.58 -6.59 -7.72
N SER A 317 10.44 -6.31 -8.35
CA SER A 317 9.64 -7.30 -9.05
C SER A 317 9.44 -6.83 -10.49
N GLN A 318 9.55 -7.73 -11.45
CA GLN A 318 9.22 -7.47 -12.84
C GLN A 318 8.31 -8.58 -13.33
N VAL A 319 7.10 -8.22 -13.73
CA VAL A 319 6.09 -9.14 -14.26
C VAL A 319 5.81 -8.79 -15.71
N ARG A 320 6.05 -9.74 -16.61
CA ARG A 320 5.64 -9.69 -18.01
C ARG A 320 4.27 -10.35 -18.14
N ILE A 321 3.30 -9.66 -18.72
CA ILE A 321 1.95 -10.15 -18.95
C ILE A 321 1.72 -10.22 -20.46
N SER A 322 1.43 -11.42 -20.96
CA SER A 322 1.15 -11.70 -22.37
C SER A 322 -0.22 -12.34 -22.50
N THR A 323 -1.03 -11.86 -23.45
CA THR A 323 -2.38 -12.40 -23.71
C THR A 323 -2.35 -13.16 -25.05
N PRO A 324 -2.86 -14.40 -25.12
CA PRO A 324 -2.92 -15.14 -26.38
C PRO A 324 -3.67 -14.36 -27.47
N GLY A 325 -3.09 -14.30 -28.67
CA GLY A 325 -3.68 -13.62 -29.82
C GLY A 325 -3.49 -12.10 -29.85
N GLN A 326 -2.83 -11.49 -28.85
CA GLN A 326 -2.40 -10.10 -28.91
C GLN A 326 -0.93 -9.99 -29.34
N ASP A 327 -0.64 -9.07 -30.25
CA ASP A 327 0.73 -8.71 -30.63
C ASP A 327 1.33 -7.76 -29.59
N GLY A 328 2.30 -8.26 -28.82
CA GLY A 328 3.01 -7.52 -27.78
C GLY A 328 2.71 -8.01 -26.36
N TYR A 329 3.17 -7.26 -25.37
CA TYR A 329 3.03 -7.60 -23.95
C TYR A 329 3.18 -6.36 -23.07
N THR A 330 2.78 -6.48 -21.82
CA THR A 330 2.99 -5.46 -20.78
C THR A 330 4.09 -5.92 -19.82
N VAL A 331 4.91 -4.99 -19.34
CA VAL A 331 5.84 -5.22 -18.22
C VAL A 331 5.47 -4.28 -17.07
N VAL A 332 5.13 -4.86 -15.92
CA VAL A 332 4.93 -4.15 -14.66
C VAL A 332 6.17 -4.36 -13.81
N GLN A 333 6.90 -3.28 -13.51
CA GLN A 333 8.09 -3.30 -12.67
C GLN A 333 7.82 -2.54 -11.37
N GLN A 334 8.00 -3.20 -10.23
CA GLN A 334 7.79 -2.62 -8.91
C GLN A 334 9.10 -2.58 -8.15
N LEU A 335 9.41 -1.44 -7.55
CA LEU A 335 10.66 -1.18 -6.85
C LEU A 335 10.34 -0.58 -5.48
N GLN A 336 10.98 -1.12 -4.44
CA GLN A 336 10.84 -0.64 -3.07
C GLN A 336 12.20 -0.70 -2.39
N TYR A 337 12.63 0.41 -1.80
CA TYR A 337 13.95 0.56 -1.18
C TYR A 337 13.82 0.94 0.29
N GLY A 338 14.02 -0.02 1.20
CA GLY A 338 13.71 0.18 2.62
C GLY A 338 12.25 0.57 2.80
N ASP A 339 12.00 1.65 3.54
CA ASP A 339 10.66 2.22 3.77
C ASP A 339 10.36 3.42 2.85
N ASN A 340 11.13 3.58 1.76
CA ASN A 340 10.90 4.66 0.79
C ASN A 340 9.55 4.49 0.06
N VAL A 341 9.06 5.53 -0.58
CA VAL A 341 7.88 5.51 -1.43
C VAL A 341 8.07 4.49 -2.58
N PRO A 342 7.22 3.46 -2.69
CA PRO A 342 7.29 2.47 -3.77
C PRO A 342 7.11 3.12 -5.14
N LEU A 343 7.84 2.59 -6.13
CA LEU A 343 7.72 2.97 -7.53
C LEU A 343 7.23 1.77 -8.35
N THR A 344 6.11 1.95 -9.05
CA THR A 344 5.63 1.03 -10.08
C THR A 344 5.81 1.67 -11.46
N ILE A 345 6.47 0.97 -12.38
CA ILE A 345 6.64 1.38 -13.78
C ILE A 345 5.88 0.39 -14.65
N VAL A 346 4.93 0.88 -15.45
CA VAL A 346 4.20 0.08 -16.43
C VAL A 346 4.72 0.43 -17.82
N ARG A 347 5.14 -0.58 -18.59
CA ARG A 347 5.64 -0.46 -19.96
C ARG A 347 4.83 -1.35 -20.89
N GLN A 348 4.58 -0.87 -22.10
CA GLN A 348 3.93 -1.66 -23.15
C GLN A 348 4.90 -1.89 -24.30
N TYR A 349 4.94 -3.12 -24.80
CA TYR A 349 5.76 -3.53 -25.93
C TYR A 349 4.86 -3.99 -27.09
N ASP A 350 5.30 -3.75 -28.31
CA ASP A 350 4.67 -4.29 -29.50
C ASP A 350 5.17 -5.72 -29.84
N GLY A 351 4.66 -6.31 -30.91
CA GLY A 351 5.07 -7.64 -31.37
C GLY A 351 6.52 -7.76 -31.87
N ASN A 352 7.25 -6.65 -31.98
CA ASN A 352 8.66 -6.60 -32.39
C ASN A 352 9.60 -6.31 -31.19
N ASP A 353 9.14 -6.52 -29.95
CA ASP A 353 9.86 -6.18 -28.73
C ASP A 353 10.28 -4.69 -28.64
N THR A 354 9.56 -3.79 -29.33
CA THR A 354 9.80 -2.36 -29.25
C THR A 354 8.86 -1.73 -28.23
N GLU A 355 9.43 -0.98 -27.28
CA GLU A 355 8.66 -0.30 -26.25
C GLU A 355 7.87 0.89 -26.84
N ARG A 356 6.59 0.97 -26.50
CA ARG A 356 5.76 2.16 -26.71
C ARG A 356 5.97 3.14 -25.57
N VAL A 357 7.05 3.91 -25.64
CA VAL A 357 7.48 4.81 -24.56
C VAL A 357 6.38 5.84 -24.20
N GLN A 358 5.54 6.26 -25.15
CA GLN A 358 4.42 7.16 -24.85
C GLN A 358 3.37 6.56 -23.90
N ASP A 359 3.28 5.23 -23.82
CA ASP A 359 2.33 4.51 -22.96
C ASP A 359 2.94 4.17 -21.59
N ARG A 360 4.20 4.57 -21.36
CA ARG A 360 4.91 4.33 -20.10
C ARG A 360 4.31 5.17 -18.98
N SER A 361 4.09 4.53 -17.83
CA SER A 361 3.59 5.17 -16.61
C SER A 361 4.51 4.91 -15.43
N TYR A 362 4.86 5.96 -14.69
CA TYR A 362 5.57 5.92 -13.41
C TYR A 362 4.61 6.24 -12.29
N ARG A 363 4.58 5.41 -11.25
CA ARG A 363 3.57 5.51 -10.19
C ARG A 363 4.24 5.44 -8.82
N PHE A 364 4.14 6.52 -8.08
CA PHE A 364 4.64 6.64 -6.72
C PHE A 364 3.48 6.49 -5.75
N GLU A 365 3.45 5.41 -4.97
CA GLU A 365 2.39 5.15 -4.01
C GLU A 365 2.81 5.68 -2.64
N ILE A 366 2.19 6.79 -2.24
CA ILE A 366 2.51 7.52 -1.02
C ILE A 366 1.51 7.09 0.04
N ASP A 367 2.02 6.45 1.09
CA ASP A 367 1.21 6.18 2.26
C ASP A 367 1.08 7.46 3.10
N GLY A 368 -0.16 7.93 3.22
CA GLY A 368 -0.49 9.13 3.99
C GLY A 368 -0.71 8.83 5.47
N ASP A 369 -0.94 7.55 5.82
CA ASP A 369 -1.15 7.07 7.17
C ASP A 369 0.21 6.75 7.80
N VAL A 370 0.53 7.43 8.91
CA VAL A 370 1.82 7.31 9.56
C VAL A 370 1.63 6.51 10.83
N ALA A 371 2.27 5.34 10.93
CA ALA A 371 2.14 4.47 12.11
C ALA A 371 2.28 5.24 13.43
N THR A 372 1.32 5.04 14.34
CA THR A 372 1.26 5.73 15.62
C THR A 372 2.61 5.64 16.37
N PRO A 373 3.28 6.77 16.63
CA PRO A 373 4.61 6.75 17.21
C PRO A 373 4.59 6.15 18.63
N GLY A 374 5.57 5.28 18.91
CA GLY A 374 5.78 4.72 20.24
C GLY A 374 6.13 5.79 21.29
N LEU A 375 6.19 5.39 22.57
CA LEU A 375 6.40 6.30 23.69
C LEU A 375 7.72 7.09 23.59
N LEU A 376 8.81 6.45 23.13
CA LEU A 376 10.10 7.11 22.94
C LEU A 376 10.07 8.10 21.76
N GLN A 377 9.37 7.78 20.67
CA GLN A 377 9.23 8.70 19.52
C GLN A 377 8.36 9.92 19.86
N ARG A 378 7.29 9.74 20.66
CA ARG A 378 6.46 10.85 21.15
C ARG A 378 7.22 11.79 22.08
N LEU A 379 8.09 11.26 22.96
CA LEU A 379 8.98 12.08 23.79
C LEU A 379 10.01 12.87 22.95
N GLY A 380 10.33 12.38 21.75
CA GLY A 380 11.14 13.08 20.74
C GLY A 380 10.37 14.09 19.88
N GLY A 381 9.09 14.36 20.18
CA GLY A 381 8.28 15.39 19.52
C GLY A 381 7.54 14.94 18.25
N ARG A 382 7.53 13.64 17.92
CA ARG A 382 6.72 13.12 16.79
C ARG A 382 5.23 13.07 17.13
N ASN A 383 4.41 13.46 16.16
CA ASN A 383 2.96 13.46 16.27
C ASN A 383 2.35 13.04 14.93
N GLU A 384 1.72 11.87 14.91
CA GLU A 384 1.00 11.25 13.79
C GLU A 384 0.12 12.25 13.05
N ALA A 385 -0.85 12.86 13.73
CA ALA A 385 -1.79 13.80 13.10
C ALA A 385 -1.11 15.04 12.49
N SER A 386 0.03 15.46 13.02
CA SER A 386 0.81 16.57 12.45
C SER A 386 1.58 16.15 11.20
N GLU A 387 2.15 14.95 11.21
CA GLU A 387 2.91 14.38 10.10
C GLU A 387 1.98 14.06 8.91
N GLU A 388 0.87 13.38 9.15
CA GLU A 388 -0.17 13.11 8.15
C GLU A 388 -0.70 14.39 7.50
N LYS A 389 -0.96 15.43 8.32
CA LYS A 389 -1.41 16.73 7.83
C LYS A 389 -0.35 17.38 6.96
N ALA A 390 0.91 17.35 7.38
CA ALA A 390 2.00 17.93 6.61
C ALA A 390 2.23 17.16 5.29
N ILE A 391 2.06 15.84 5.28
CA ILE A 391 2.12 15.04 4.05
C ILE A 391 1.07 15.52 3.05
N ALA A 392 -0.19 15.57 3.47
CA ALA A 392 -1.30 16.01 2.62
C ALA A 392 -1.13 17.46 2.15
N GLN A 393 -0.72 18.38 3.03
CA GLN A 393 -0.50 19.78 2.69
C GLN A 393 0.61 19.96 1.67
N ASN A 394 1.78 19.34 1.87
CA ASN A 394 2.91 19.47 0.95
C ASN A 394 2.57 18.88 -0.42
N LEU A 395 1.84 17.78 -0.44
CA LEU A 395 1.38 17.14 -1.66
C LEU A 395 0.39 18.02 -2.43
N ASN A 396 -0.64 18.55 -1.74
CA ASN A 396 -1.58 19.50 -2.32
C ASN A 396 -0.87 20.77 -2.82
N SER A 397 0.13 21.28 -2.10
CA SER A 397 0.92 22.44 -2.53
C SER A 397 1.69 22.18 -3.82
N ALA A 398 2.41 21.06 -3.89
CA ALA A 398 3.20 20.70 -5.06
C ALA A 398 2.31 20.50 -6.31
N LEU A 399 1.12 19.92 -6.13
CA LEU A 399 0.17 19.65 -7.22
C LEU A 399 -0.66 20.87 -7.62
N SER A 400 -0.94 21.81 -6.71
CA SER A 400 -1.70 23.03 -7.03
C SER A 400 -0.81 24.17 -7.52
N GLY A 401 0.45 24.22 -7.09
CA GLY A 401 1.29 25.42 -7.19
C GLY A 401 0.98 26.45 -6.09
N GLU A 402 0.15 26.11 -5.09
CA GLU A 402 -0.23 27.03 -4.01
C GLU A 402 0.43 26.64 -2.68
N MET A 403 1.17 27.57 -2.08
CA MET A 403 1.86 27.34 -0.81
C MET A 403 0.89 27.05 0.37
N ALA A 404 -0.38 27.43 0.25
CA ALA A 404 -1.41 27.13 1.26
C ALA A 404 -1.71 25.63 1.39
N GLY A 405 -1.46 24.84 0.33
CA GLY A 405 -1.66 23.38 0.35
C GLY A 405 -3.13 22.97 0.45
N THR A 406 -4.04 23.81 -0.03
CA THR A 406 -5.47 23.49 -0.13
C THR A 406 -5.70 22.59 -1.34
N GLY A 407 -6.14 21.36 -1.10
CA GLY A 407 -6.44 20.40 -2.16
C GLY A 407 -7.27 19.24 -1.65
N ALA A 408 -7.55 18.30 -2.55
CA ALA A 408 -8.52 17.24 -2.31
C ALA A 408 -7.93 16.00 -1.60
N ILE A 409 -6.61 15.99 -1.35
CA ILE A 409 -5.92 14.94 -0.63
C ILE A 409 -6.05 15.21 0.87
N ALA A 410 -6.65 14.27 1.60
CA ALA A 410 -6.84 14.36 3.05
C ALA A 410 -5.63 13.82 3.83
N PRO A 411 -5.40 14.28 5.08
CA PRO A 411 -4.46 13.63 6.00
C PRO A 411 -4.78 12.14 6.17
N GLY A 412 -3.76 11.27 6.24
CA GLY A 412 -3.94 9.82 6.32
C GLY A 412 -4.27 9.14 4.99
N GLN A 413 -4.56 9.90 3.93
CA GLN A 413 -5.00 9.31 2.66
C GLN A 413 -3.83 8.72 1.88
N LYS A 414 -3.84 7.39 1.70
CA LYS A 414 -2.99 6.71 0.73
C LYS A 414 -3.28 7.22 -0.69
N THR A 415 -2.23 7.70 -1.36
CA THR A 415 -2.35 8.43 -2.63
C THR A 415 -1.29 7.98 -3.62
N THR A 416 -1.69 7.68 -4.85
CA THR A 416 -0.75 7.34 -5.92
C THR A 416 -0.59 8.50 -6.88
N LEU A 417 0.65 8.97 -7.08
CA LEU A 417 0.98 9.92 -8.14
C LEU A 417 1.44 9.16 -9.38
N ALA A 418 0.68 9.27 -10.47
CA ALA A 418 0.98 8.70 -11.76
C ALA A 418 1.50 9.78 -12.72
N PHE A 419 2.60 9.47 -13.40
CA PHE A 419 3.23 10.34 -14.39
C PHE A 419 3.38 9.58 -15.71
N SER A 420 3.03 10.22 -16.82
CA SER A 420 3.47 9.80 -18.16
C SER A 420 4.97 10.08 -18.36
N GLU A 421 5.57 9.55 -19.45
CA GLU A 421 6.94 9.89 -19.83
C GLU A 421 7.17 11.40 -19.94
N ALA A 422 6.24 12.13 -20.57
CA ALA A 422 6.35 13.58 -20.75
C ALA A 422 6.27 14.34 -19.42
N GLN A 423 5.39 13.93 -18.52
CA GLN A 423 5.27 14.53 -17.18
C GLN A 423 6.49 14.24 -16.30
N MET A 424 7.04 13.03 -16.38
CA MET A 424 8.27 12.68 -15.66
C MET A 424 9.48 13.46 -16.19
N GLN A 425 9.56 13.66 -17.51
CA GLN A 425 10.56 14.53 -18.13
C GLN A 425 10.43 15.97 -17.62
N ALA A 426 9.20 16.52 -17.57
CA ALA A 426 8.97 17.87 -17.05
C ALA A 426 9.37 17.99 -15.57
N LEU A 427 9.04 17.00 -14.73
CA LEU A 427 9.46 16.98 -13.32
C LEU A 427 10.99 16.92 -13.16
N MET A 428 11.66 16.15 -14.01
CA MET A 428 13.13 16.10 -14.04
C MET A 428 13.72 17.46 -14.39
N GLU A 429 13.17 18.16 -15.38
CA GLU A 429 13.60 19.51 -15.79
C GLU A 429 13.36 20.55 -14.67
N GLN A 430 12.19 20.51 -14.02
CA GLN A 430 11.90 21.33 -12.83
C GLN A 430 12.90 21.07 -11.70
N THR A 431 13.29 19.80 -11.50
CA THR A 431 14.30 19.43 -10.50
C THR A 431 15.68 19.98 -10.86
N GLN A 432 16.05 19.97 -12.14
CA GLN A 432 17.30 20.57 -12.62
C GLN A 432 17.32 22.09 -12.37
N ALA A 433 16.24 22.80 -12.72
CA ALA A 433 16.11 24.23 -12.44
C ALA A 433 16.23 24.54 -10.93
N SER A 434 15.61 23.70 -10.09
CA SER A 434 15.67 23.81 -8.63
C SER A 434 17.08 23.62 -8.06
N VAL A 435 17.88 22.72 -8.65
CA VAL A 435 19.30 22.52 -8.30
C VAL A 435 20.13 23.73 -8.70
N GLU A 436 19.87 24.30 -9.87
CA GLU A 436 20.57 25.50 -10.36
C GLU A 436 20.28 26.75 -9.50
N ALA A 437 19.03 26.89 -9.04
CA ALA A 437 18.56 27.95 -8.15
C ALA A 437 19.27 27.97 -6.79
N SER A 438 19.66 26.80 -6.27
CA SER A 438 20.32 26.68 -4.95
C SER A 438 21.73 27.27 -4.98
N ARG A 439 21.93 28.42 -4.31
CA ARG A 439 23.23 29.12 -4.24
C ARG A 439 24.12 28.73 -3.04
N ILE A 440 23.60 27.98 -2.05
CA ILE A 440 24.32 27.63 -0.81
C ILE A 440 24.13 26.14 -0.48
N GLY A 441 25.23 25.37 -0.50
CA GLY A 441 25.28 23.97 -0.06
C GLY A 441 24.75 22.97 -1.11
N GLY A 442 25.38 21.80 -1.25
CA GLY A 442 24.94 20.74 -2.16
C GLY A 442 23.50 20.35 -1.87
N SER A 443 22.57 20.70 -2.76
CA SER A 443 21.15 20.37 -2.60
C SER A 443 20.99 18.86 -2.57
N SER A 444 20.15 18.31 -1.69
CA SER A 444 19.77 16.88 -1.73
C SER A 444 19.22 16.48 -3.11
N LEU A 445 18.71 17.44 -3.88
CA LEU A 445 18.26 17.28 -5.27
C LEU A 445 19.39 16.97 -6.27
N SER A 446 20.66 17.34 -6.01
CA SER A 446 21.77 17.00 -6.91
C SER A 446 22.09 15.50 -6.89
N SER A 447 21.66 14.78 -5.84
CA SER A 447 21.71 13.31 -5.82
C SER A 447 20.72 12.66 -6.81
N LEU A 448 19.72 13.41 -7.31
CA LEU A 448 18.74 12.93 -8.28
C LEU A 448 19.19 13.20 -9.72
N VAL A 449 19.56 14.43 -10.02
CA VAL A 449 19.85 14.88 -11.41
C VAL A 449 21.33 15.13 -11.69
N GLY A 450 22.19 14.95 -10.68
CA GLY A 450 23.61 15.30 -10.73
C GLY A 450 23.89 16.75 -10.32
N ASP A 451 25.18 17.10 -10.25
CA ASP A 451 25.62 18.47 -10.01
C ASP A 451 25.38 19.36 -11.24
N ARG A 452 25.56 20.68 -11.07
CA ARG A 452 25.37 21.67 -12.13
C ARG A 452 26.17 21.30 -13.40
N GLY A 453 25.47 21.11 -14.52
CA GLY A 453 26.07 20.71 -15.80
C GLY A 453 26.25 19.20 -16.00
N ALA A 454 25.63 18.35 -15.17
CA ALA A 454 25.56 16.91 -15.39
C ALA A 454 24.90 16.55 -16.73
N ALA A 455 25.28 15.40 -17.30
CA ALA A 455 24.67 14.92 -18.55
C ALA A 455 23.17 14.63 -18.36
N PRO A 456 22.34 14.84 -19.40
CA PRO A 456 20.91 14.52 -19.34
C PRO A 456 20.69 13.07 -18.93
N GLN A 457 19.86 12.86 -17.92
CA GLN A 457 19.40 11.53 -17.53
C GLN A 457 18.07 11.23 -18.24
N SER A 458 17.71 9.95 -18.37
CA SER A 458 16.37 9.60 -18.84
C SER A 458 15.35 9.79 -17.71
N PRO A 459 14.06 10.10 -18.05
CA PRO A 459 12.97 10.15 -17.08
C PRO A 459 12.90 8.91 -16.17
N GLU A 460 13.16 7.74 -16.75
CA GLU A 460 13.18 6.48 -16.00
C GLU A 460 14.27 6.44 -14.92
N ARG A 461 15.50 6.82 -15.27
CA ARG A 461 16.60 6.84 -14.29
C ARG A 461 16.34 7.86 -13.19
N PHE A 462 15.75 9.00 -13.54
CA PHE A 462 15.33 10.01 -12.58
C PHE A 462 14.24 9.47 -11.64
N ALA A 463 13.20 8.83 -12.16
CA ALA A 463 12.13 8.22 -11.36
C ALA A 463 12.69 7.17 -10.37
N ILE A 464 13.58 6.28 -10.84
CA ILE A 464 14.24 5.29 -9.99
C ILE A 464 15.11 5.97 -8.92
N ALA A 465 15.82 7.06 -9.26
CA ALA A 465 16.60 7.82 -8.29
C ALA A 465 15.70 8.45 -7.21
N MET A 466 14.52 8.96 -7.59
CA MET A 466 13.54 9.48 -6.62
C MET A 466 13.11 8.41 -5.61
N ALA A 467 12.86 7.17 -6.06
CA ALA A 467 12.47 6.06 -5.20
C ALA A 467 13.62 5.51 -4.34
N ARG A 468 14.86 5.50 -4.88
CA ARG A 468 16.01 4.84 -4.25
C ARG A 468 16.74 5.67 -3.21
N ASN A 469 16.79 7.00 -3.37
CA ASN A 469 17.67 7.83 -2.57
C ASN A 469 17.25 7.88 -1.09
N VAL A 470 18.24 8.13 -0.21
CA VAL A 470 18.03 8.19 1.25
C VAL A 470 17.04 9.31 1.58
N GLY A 471 16.07 9.02 2.45
CA GLY A 471 15.03 9.97 2.81
C GLY A 471 14.00 10.15 1.71
N SER A 472 13.59 9.06 1.06
CA SER A 472 12.41 9.04 0.19
C SER A 472 11.23 8.32 0.87
N THR A 473 11.20 8.24 2.20
CA THR A 473 9.98 7.87 2.95
C THR A 473 8.87 8.91 2.69
N PRO A 474 7.58 8.63 2.96
CA PRO A 474 6.47 9.47 2.50
C PRO A 474 6.62 10.97 2.81
N TYR A 475 6.94 11.34 4.05
CA TYR A 475 7.08 12.75 4.45
C TYR A 475 8.24 13.49 3.75
N PRO A 476 9.51 13.03 3.83
CA PRO A 476 10.60 13.67 3.09
C PRO A 476 10.45 13.63 1.57
N PHE A 477 9.74 12.63 1.03
CA PHE A 477 9.44 12.54 -0.39
C PHE A 477 8.52 13.69 -0.84
N VAL A 478 7.42 13.96 -0.12
CA VAL A 478 6.51 15.05 -0.49
C VAL A 478 7.09 16.44 -0.18
N GLU A 479 7.90 16.57 0.87
CA GLU A 479 8.68 17.80 1.13
C GLU A 479 9.61 18.09 -0.06
N ARG A 480 10.22 17.05 -0.62
CA ARG A 480 11.07 17.18 -1.81
C ARG A 480 10.27 17.64 -3.03
N LEU A 481 9.07 17.10 -3.26
CA LEU A 481 8.21 17.55 -4.37
C LEU A 481 7.82 19.02 -4.21
N GLN A 482 7.44 19.46 -3.01
CA GLN A 482 7.14 20.86 -2.74
C GLN A 482 8.36 21.76 -2.96
N ARG A 483 9.56 21.30 -2.56
CA ARG A 483 10.81 22.02 -2.79
C ARG A 483 11.17 22.11 -4.28
N ILE A 484 10.91 21.06 -5.06
CA ILE A 484 11.06 21.08 -6.52
C ILE A 484 10.09 22.10 -7.12
N ALA A 485 8.84 22.11 -6.66
CA ALA A 485 7.84 23.07 -7.10
C ALA A 485 8.28 24.53 -6.83
N ASP A 486 8.78 24.82 -5.62
CA ASP A 486 9.28 26.15 -5.24
C ASP A 486 10.51 26.58 -6.08
N GLY A 487 11.43 25.63 -6.32
CA GLY A 487 12.67 25.86 -7.07
C GLY A 487 12.55 25.90 -8.60
N ALA A 488 11.40 25.50 -9.14
CA ALA A 488 11.24 25.13 -10.55
C ALA A 488 11.39 26.32 -11.53
N ASP A 489 11.20 27.55 -11.07
CA ASP A 489 11.38 28.77 -11.87
C ASP A 489 12.80 29.37 -11.77
N GLY A 490 13.70 28.69 -11.06
CA GLY A 490 15.07 29.15 -10.84
C GLY A 490 15.26 29.98 -9.57
N THR A 491 14.23 30.17 -8.74
CA THR A 491 14.29 30.88 -7.45
C THR A 491 13.65 30.07 -6.32
N TYR A 492 13.79 30.50 -5.07
CA TYR A 492 13.11 29.90 -3.90
C TYR A 492 12.43 31.03 -3.13
N ASP A 493 11.29 31.48 -3.62
CA ASP A 493 10.57 32.65 -3.11
C ASP A 493 9.15 32.32 -2.61
N GLY A 494 8.76 31.05 -2.62
CA GLY A 494 7.45 30.56 -2.25
C GLY A 494 6.42 30.56 -3.39
N GLN A 495 6.81 30.90 -4.62
CA GLN A 495 5.95 30.81 -5.82
C GLN A 495 6.08 29.43 -6.47
N LEU A 496 5.35 28.46 -5.93
CA LEU A 496 5.42 27.08 -6.41
C LEU A 496 4.92 26.94 -7.85
N GLN A 497 5.72 26.29 -8.69
CA GLN A 497 5.27 25.79 -9.98
C GLN A 497 4.58 24.45 -9.81
N ARG A 498 3.41 24.29 -10.43
CA ARG A 498 2.66 23.04 -10.40
C ARG A 498 3.47 21.88 -10.96
N ILE A 499 3.54 20.79 -10.19
CA ILE A 499 3.97 19.49 -10.67
C ILE A 499 2.77 18.82 -11.35
N ASP A 500 2.90 18.55 -12.65
CA ASP A 500 1.84 17.87 -13.41
C ASP A 500 1.92 16.36 -13.18
N ALA A 501 0.97 15.84 -12.40
CA ALA A 501 0.80 14.43 -12.10
C ALA A 501 -0.68 14.09 -12.04
N GLU A 502 -1.02 12.87 -12.43
CA GLU A 502 -2.34 12.30 -12.16
C GLU A 502 -2.38 11.74 -10.72
N VAL A 503 -3.45 12.06 -9.99
CA VAL A 503 -3.70 11.52 -8.65
C VAL A 503 -4.67 10.34 -8.76
N VAL A 504 -4.26 9.17 -8.25
CA VAL A 504 -5.03 7.92 -8.27
C VAL A 504 -5.35 7.46 -6.84
N PRO A 505 -6.61 7.06 -6.54
CA PRO A 505 -7.76 7.04 -7.44
C PRO A 505 -8.17 8.46 -7.86
N ARG A 506 -8.55 8.60 -9.13
CA ARG A 506 -9.09 9.87 -9.62
C ARG A 506 -10.37 10.12 -8.83
N GLN A 507 -10.32 11.07 -7.89
CA GLN A 507 -11.50 11.42 -7.13
C GLN A 507 -12.55 11.89 -8.14
N ALA A 508 -13.63 11.13 -8.26
CA ALA A 508 -14.75 11.50 -9.08
C ALA A 508 -15.14 12.94 -8.72
N ALA A 509 -15.40 13.77 -9.73
CA ALA A 509 -15.85 15.15 -9.56
C ALA A 509 -17.10 15.28 -8.65
N THR A 510 -17.72 14.17 -8.25
CA THR A 510 -18.75 14.07 -7.21
C THR A 510 -18.29 14.48 -5.81
N ALA A 511 -17.01 14.36 -5.44
CA ALA A 511 -16.52 14.86 -4.15
C ALA A 511 -16.42 16.39 -4.11
N ALA A 512 -16.02 17.02 -5.23
CA ALA A 512 -16.05 18.46 -5.39
C ALA A 512 -17.48 19.02 -5.59
N ALA A 513 -18.41 18.20 -6.09
CA ALA A 513 -19.82 18.56 -6.15
C ALA A 513 -20.51 18.44 -4.77
N ALA A 514 -20.16 17.45 -3.95
CA ALA A 514 -20.71 17.28 -2.60
C ALA A 514 -20.28 18.39 -1.62
N SER A 515 -19.19 19.10 -1.89
CA SER A 515 -18.79 20.28 -1.12
C SER A 515 -19.58 21.54 -1.49
N ASP A 516 -20.25 21.62 -2.64
CA ASP A 516 -21.11 22.76 -3.00
C ASP A 516 -22.49 22.66 -2.31
N ALA A 517 -22.92 23.72 -1.62
CA ALA A 517 -24.22 23.80 -0.96
C ALA A 517 -25.41 23.69 -1.95
N ARG A 518 -25.18 23.93 -3.24
CA ARG A 518 -26.19 23.72 -4.29
C ARG A 518 -26.43 22.24 -4.60
N HIS A 519 -25.55 21.34 -4.16
CA HIS A 519 -25.67 19.92 -4.44
C HIS A 519 -26.55 19.20 -3.40
N PRO A 520 -27.48 18.32 -3.81
CA PRO A 520 -28.40 17.64 -2.88
C PRO A 520 -27.76 16.80 -1.78
N ALA A 521 -26.51 16.37 -1.98
CA ALA A 521 -25.75 15.59 -1.01
C ALA A 521 -25.06 16.45 0.07
N ASN A 522 -25.12 17.79 -0.04
CA ASN A 522 -24.46 18.69 0.90
C ASN A 522 -25.35 18.96 2.15
N PRO A 523 -24.79 18.94 3.38
CA PRO A 523 -25.54 19.25 4.60
C PRO A 523 -26.22 20.63 4.63
N ASP A 524 -25.65 21.63 3.94
CA ASP A 524 -26.19 22.98 3.81
C ASP A 524 -27.29 23.10 2.74
N HIS A 525 -27.52 22.07 1.92
CA HIS A 525 -28.44 22.14 0.79
C HIS A 525 -29.87 22.48 1.20
N ALA A 526 -30.35 21.86 2.28
CA ALA A 526 -31.68 22.13 2.82
C ALA A 526 -31.81 23.58 3.32
N LEU A 527 -30.76 24.11 3.97
CA LEU A 527 -30.75 25.46 4.53
C LEU A 527 -30.63 26.52 3.42
N LEU A 528 -29.84 26.26 2.37
CA LEU A 528 -29.75 27.12 1.19
C LEU A 528 -31.12 27.21 0.47
N ASN A 529 -31.80 26.08 0.27
CA ASN A 529 -33.13 26.07 -0.34
C ASN A 529 -34.15 26.87 0.48
N GLN A 530 -34.06 26.81 1.81
CA GLN A 530 -34.90 27.60 2.71
C GLN A 530 -34.61 29.10 2.61
N CYS A 531 -33.34 29.50 2.57
CA CYS A 531 -32.94 30.90 2.34
C CYS A 531 -33.44 31.41 0.99
N THR A 532 -33.30 30.62 -0.08
CA THR A 532 -33.80 30.97 -1.42
C THR A 532 -35.31 31.17 -1.40
N ALA A 533 -36.07 30.21 -0.85
CA ALA A 533 -37.52 30.32 -0.75
C ALA A 533 -37.98 31.54 0.07
N ALA A 534 -37.28 31.85 1.16
CA ALA A 534 -37.58 33.01 1.99
C ALA A 534 -37.28 34.35 1.28
N VAL A 535 -36.21 34.41 0.48
CA VAL A 535 -35.90 35.58 -0.36
C VAL A 535 -36.88 35.73 -1.52
N GLU A 536 -37.32 34.63 -2.14
CA GLU A 536 -38.35 34.68 -3.18
C GLU A 536 -39.68 35.22 -2.65
N GLN A 537 -40.07 34.82 -1.43
CA GLN A 537 -41.25 35.38 -0.74
C GLN A 537 -41.08 36.87 -0.44
N LEU A 538 -39.90 37.29 -0.01
CA LEU A 538 -39.56 38.70 0.21
C LEU A 538 -39.67 39.53 -1.08
N GLU A 539 -39.10 39.07 -2.19
CA GLU A 539 -39.17 39.78 -3.48
C GLU A 539 -40.60 39.83 -4.01
N THR A 540 -41.36 38.73 -3.89
CA THR A 540 -42.77 38.68 -4.26
C THR A 540 -43.60 39.70 -3.46
N ALA A 541 -43.37 39.81 -2.15
CA ALA A 541 -44.04 40.79 -1.31
C ALA A 541 -43.71 42.25 -1.70
N ARG A 542 -42.58 42.47 -2.36
CA ARG A 542 -42.13 43.77 -2.90
C ARG A 542 -42.56 44.00 -4.36
N GLY A 543 -43.24 43.04 -4.98
CA GLY A 543 -43.66 43.11 -6.39
C GLY A 543 -42.51 42.97 -7.38
N ARG A 544 -41.40 42.34 -6.98
CA ARG A 544 -40.23 42.07 -7.83
C ARG A 544 -40.17 40.59 -8.21
N VAL A 545 -39.53 40.31 -9.35
CA VAL A 545 -39.20 38.96 -9.80
C VAL A 545 -37.78 38.63 -9.31
N PRO A 546 -37.54 37.44 -8.73
CA PRO A 546 -36.19 37.02 -8.33
C PRO A 546 -35.19 37.09 -9.47
N ASP A 547 -34.01 37.62 -9.17
CA ASP A 547 -32.91 37.87 -10.11
C ASP A 547 -31.54 37.54 -9.46
N ALA A 548 -30.44 37.89 -10.13
CA ALA A 548 -29.09 37.61 -9.63
C ALA A 548 -28.76 38.30 -8.28
N ASP A 549 -29.42 39.43 -7.95
CA ASP A 549 -29.27 40.07 -6.63
C ASP A 549 -29.98 39.24 -5.55
N SER A 550 -31.10 38.62 -5.90
CA SER A 550 -31.88 37.74 -5.03
C SER A 550 -31.10 36.46 -4.68
N GLU A 551 -30.37 35.90 -5.66
CA GLU A 551 -29.49 34.74 -5.45
C GLU A 551 -28.31 35.07 -4.50
N ARG A 552 -27.67 36.24 -4.69
CA ARG A 552 -26.62 36.73 -3.79
C ARG A 552 -27.14 36.99 -2.37
N LEU A 553 -28.35 37.54 -2.26
CA LEU A 553 -29.00 37.78 -0.98
C LEU A 553 -29.32 36.47 -0.24
N ALA A 554 -29.77 35.42 -0.95
CA ALA A 554 -30.00 34.09 -0.37
C ALA A 554 -28.71 33.42 0.11
N ALA A 555 -27.60 33.55 -0.64
CA ALA A 555 -26.30 33.04 -0.23
C ALA A 555 -25.74 33.78 1.00
N GLY A 556 -25.93 35.10 1.08
CA GLY A 556 -25.59 35.88 2.28
C GLY A 556 -26.45 35.54 3.50
N ALA A 557 -27.74 35.25 3.29
CA ALA A 557 -28.64 34.77 4.34
C ALA A 557 -28.20 33.40 4.89
N LEU A 558 -27.70 32.49 4.03
CA LEU A 558 -27.12 31.21 4.47
C LEU A 558 -25.91 31.42 5.40
N VAL A 559 -25.00 32.34 5.06
CA VAL A 559 -23.87 32.70 5.92
C VAL A 559 -24.36 33.19 7.27
N ALA A 560 -25.33 34.11 7.29
CA ALA A 560 -25.89 34.66 8.52
C ALA A 560 -26.56 33.58 9.40
N ALA A 561 -27.28 32.65 8.78
CA ALA A 561 -27.90 31.53 9.49
C ALA A 561 -26.85 30.67 10.19
N ARG A 562 -25.73 30.36 9.51
CA ARG A 562 -24.62 29.61 10.10
C ARG A 562 -23.87 30.41 11.17
N GLU A 563 -23.56 31.68 10.94
CA GLU A 563 -22.89 32.54 11.94
C GLU A 563 -23.68 32.64 13.25
N HIS A 564 -25.01 32.61 13.18
CA HIS A 564 -25.90 32.70 14.33
C HIS A 564 -26.46 31.36 14.82
N GLY A 565 -25.97 30.23 14.29
CA GLY A 565 -26.33 28.89 14.75
C GLY A 565 -27.79 28.50 14.51
N LEU A 566 -28.43 29.09 13.49
CA LEU A 566 -29.78 28.73 13.08
C LEU A 566 -29.76 27.38 12.35
N GLN A 567 -30.73 26.52 12.68
CA GLN A 567 -30.86 25.19 12.08
C GLN A 567 -31.84 25.15 10.90
N ARG A 568 -32.67 26.18 10.76
CA ARG A 568 -33.55 26.42 9.62
C ARG A 568 -33.78 27.91 9.42
N VAL A 569 -34.21 28.31 8.22
CA VAL A 569 -34.63 29.69 7.93
C VAL A 569 -36.08 29.68 7.46
N ASP A 570 -36.97 30.32 8.22
CA ASP A 570 -38.39 30.43 7.89
C ASP A 570 -38.69 31.77 7.19
N HIS A 571 -37.97 32.84 7.54
CA HIS A 571 -38.14 34.17 6.92
C HIS A 571 -36.81 34.92 6.73
N VAL A 572 -36.73 35.70 5.65
CA VAL A 572 -35.71 36.74 5.44
C VAL A 572 -36.44 38.07 5.36
N VAL A 573 -36.11 38.99 6.27
CA VAL A 573 -36.77 40.30 6.35
C VAL A 573 -35.74 41.41 6.26
N LEU A 574 -36.10 42.48 5.55
CA LEU A 574 -35.29 43.71 5.49
C LEU A 574 -35.83 44.73 6.49
N GLY A 575 -34.91 45.45 7.12
CA GLY A 575 -35.22 46.54 8.03
C GLY A 575 -35.78 47.78 7.31
N ARG A 576 -36.06 48.83 8.09
CA ARG A 576 -36.40 50.16 7.53
C ARG A 576 -35.26 50.74 6.70
N ASP A 577 -34.03 50.41 7.08
CA ASP A 577 -32.86 50.57 6.24
C ASP A 577 -32.67 49.30 5.41
N PRO A 578 -32.79 49.36 4.07
CA PRO A 578 -32.67 48.20 3.19
C PRO A 578 -31.25 47.60 3.18
N ALA A 579 -30.25 48.28 3.77
CA ALA A 579 -28.91 47.73 3.96
C ALA A 579 -28.83 46.69 5.10
N GLN A 580 -29.86 46.59 5.94
CA GLN A 580 -29.89 45.68 7.09
C GLN A 580 -30.99 44.63 6.92
N GLY A 581 -30.63 43.36 7.12
CA GLY A 581 -31.54 42.22 7.04
C GLY A 581 -31.49 41.35 8.29
N PHE A 582 -32.50 40.51 8.46
CA PHE A 582 -32.52 39.44 9.45
C PHE A 582 -32.93 38.12 8.80
N VAL A 583 -32.21 37.06 9.15
CA VAL A 583 -32.69 35.67 9.00
C VAL A 583 -33.44 35.28 10.26
N VAL A 584 -34.60 34.65 10.10
CA VAL A 584 -35.49 34.30 11.21
C VAL A 584 -35.88 32.83 11.15
N GLN A 585 -35.80 32.16 12.29
CA GLN A 585 -36.30 30.81 12.55
C GLN A 585 -37.52 30.90 13.49
N GLY A 586 -38.67 30.44 13.01
CA GLY A 586 -39.98 30.52 13.68
C GLY A 586 -40.90 31.60 13.07
N ALA A 587 -42.16 31.60 13.49
CA ALA A 587 -43.16 32.57 13.03
C ALA A 587 -42.81 34.00 13.49
N LEU A 588 -43.01 34.99 12.61
CA LEU A 588 -42.66 36.40 12.87
C LEU A 588 -43.40 37.01 14.07
N ASP A 589 -44.61 36.53 14.38
CA ASP A 589 -45.44 36.95 15.50
C ASP A 589 -45.17 36.17 16.80
N SER A 590 -44.33 35.13 16.74
CA SER A 590 -43.92 34.37 17.92
C SER A 590 -42.79 35.08 18.66
N PRO A 591 -42.90 35.33 19.98
CA PRO A 591 -41.81 35.90 20.77
C PRO A 591 -40.62 34.94 20.96
N ALA A 592 -40.78 33.66 20.59
CA ALA A 592 -39.74 32.64 20.70
C ALA A 592 -38.92 32.47 19.41
N HIS A 593 -39.11 33.31 18.39
CA HIS A 593 -38.30 33.21 17.17
C HIS A 593 -36.82 33.47 17.45
N LEU A 594 -35.95 32.71 16.78
CA LEU A 594 -34.51 32.99 16.75
C LEU A 594 -34.22 33.86 15.52
N ARG A 595 -33.26 34.78 15.65
CA ARG A 595 -32.91 35.68 14.56
C ARG A 595 -31.41 35.96 14.51
N GLY A 596 -30.89 36.10 13.30
CA GLY A 596 -29.53 36.56 13.02
C GLY A 596 -29.55 37.82 12.17
N PRO A 597 -28.95 38.94 12.61
CA PRO A 597 -28.77 40.12 11.75
C PRO A 597 -27.74 39.85 10.65
N PHE A 598 -27.88 40.50 9.50
CA PHE A 598 -26.85 40.54 8.47
C PHE A 598 -26.91 41.80 7.61
N ASP A 599 -25.79 42.15 6.97
CA ASP A 599 -25.72 43.26 6.02
C ASP A 599 -26.23 42.79 4.65
N ALA A 600 -27.44 43.21 4.31
CA ALA A 600 -28.11 42.82 3.07
C ALA A 600 -27.48 43.48 1.84
N GLN A 601 -26.89 44.67 1.98
CA GLN A 601 -26.21 45.36 0.88
C GLN A 601 -24.87 44.70 0.56
N ALA A 602 -24.09 44.36 1.60
CA ALA A 602 -22.84 43.62 1.44
C ALA A 602 -23.09 42.21 0.86
N ALA A 603 -24.16 41.54 1.28
CA ALA A 603 -24.58 40.25 0.72
C ALA A 603 -24.85 40.34 -0.80
N GLN A 604 -25.56 41.37 -1.24
CA GLN A 604 -25.87 41.59 -2.67
C GLN A 604 -24.64 41.96 -3.51
N GLN A 605 -23.56 42.46 -2.91
CA GLN A 605 -22.31 42.79 -3.60
C GLN A 605 -21.30 41.64 -3.59
N THR A 606 -21.53 40.60 -2.78
CA THR A 606 -20.62 39.45 -2.66
C THR A 606 -20.97 38.39 -3.70
N PRO A 607 -20.00 37.91 -4.50
CA PRO A 607 -20.22 36.78 -5.40
C PRO A 607 -20.75 35.55 -4.65
N VAL A 608 -21.70 34.84 -5.25
CA VAL A 608 -22.39 33.69 -4.64
C VAL A 608 -21.39 32.65 -4.14
N ASP A 609 -20.41 32.27 -4.97
CA ASP A 609 -19.44 31.22 -4.63
C ASP A 609 -18.61 31.57 -3.37
N HIS A 610 -18.27 32.85 -3.16
CA HIS A 610 -17.53 33.30 -1.98
C HIS A 610 -18.37 33.22 -0.69
N SER A 611 -19.67 33.51 -0.79
CA SER A 611 -20.62 33.34 0.33
C SER A 611 -20.82 31.86 0.68
N LEU A 612 -20.93 30.99 -0.33
CA LEU A 612 -21.09 29.55 -0.11
C LEU A 612 -19.82 28.93 0.53
N GLN A 613 -18.62 29.30 0.08
CA GLN A 613 -17.36 28.89 0.72
C GLN A 613 -17.28 29.34 2.18
N ARG A 614 -17.70 30.57 2.49
CA ARG A 614 -17.72 31.07 3.87
C ARG A 614 -18.72 30.32 4.75
N ALA A 615 -19.90 29.99 4.24
CA ALA A 615 -20.89 29.20 4.98
C ALA A 615 -20.37 27.80 5.31
N GLN A 616 -19.67 27.14 4.37
CA GLN A 616 -19.04 25.83 4.58
C GLN A 616 -17.99 25.85 5.71
N ALA A 617 -17.14 26.89 5.73
CA ALA A 617 -16.13 27.05 6.77
C ALA A 617 -16.74 27.20 8.17
N LEU A 618 -17.91 27.84 8.28
CA LEU A 618 -18.64 28.01 9.54
C LEU A 618 -19.33 26.72 9.99
N GLY A 619 -19.91 25.94 9.05
CA GLY A 619 -20.54 24.65 9.34
C GLY A 619 -19.54 23.62 9.91
N ALA A 620 -18.38 23.47 9.27
CA ALA A 620 -17.35 22.53 9.72
C ALA A 620 -16.80 22.82 11.14
N GLY A 621 -16.83 24.08 11.58
CA GLY A 621 -16.45 24.48 12.94
C GLY A 621 -17.50 24.15 14.00
N GLN A 622 -18.79 24.17 13.63
CA GLN A 622 -19.90 23.87 14.54
C GLN A 622 -20.05 22.37 14.79
N ASP A 623 -19.90 21.54 13.75
CA ASP A 623 -19.96 20.07 13.88
C ASP A 623 -18.79 19.53 14.71
N ARG A 624 -17.59 20.12 14.60
CA ARG A 624 -16.43 19.79 15.45
C ARG A 624 -16.67 20.13 16.92
N ASN A 625 -17.32 21.26 17.21
CA ASN A 625 -17.63 21.66 18.58
C ASN A 625 -18.75 20.80 19.19
N ALA A 626 -19.71 20.34 18.39
CA ALA A 626 -20.76 19.41 18.81
C ALA A 626 -20.18 18.01 19.13
N ALA A 627 -19.33 17.47 18.25
CA ALA A 627 -18.67 16.17 18.47
C ALA A 627 -17.74 16.19 19.70
N ALA A 628 -17.03 17.29 19.96
CA ALA A 628 -16.21 17.45 21.16
C ALA A 628 -17.05 17.50 22.46
N GLN A 629 -18.25 18.09 22.40
CA GLN A 629 -19.18 18.12 23.55
C GLN A 629 -19.83 16.75 23.80
N GLU A 630 -20.12 15.97 22.75
CA GLU A 630 -20.63 14.60 22.87
C GLU A 630 -19.57 13.63 23.44
N GLN A 631 -18.29 13.77 23.06
CA GLN A 631 -17.21 13.01 23.68
C GLN A 631 -17.00 13.37 25.15
N THR A 632 -17.17 14.65 25.52
CA THR A 632 -17.07 15.08 26.93
C THR A 632 -18.24 14.54 27.76
N GLN A 633 -19.45 14.51 27.22
CA GLN A 633 -20.61 13.91 27.90
C GLN A 633 -20.52 12.38 28.00
N GLN A 634 -19.98 11.69 26.99
CA GLN A 634 -19.75 10.24 27.07
C GLN A 634 -18.66 9.86 28.07
N GLN A 635 -17.61 10.69 28.23
CA GLN A 635 -16.60 10.50 29.28
C GLN A 635 -17.15 10.74 30.69
N ASP A 636 -18.05 11.71 30.88
CA ASP A 636 -18.72 11.92 32.17
C ASP A 636 -19.75 10.83 32.49
N LEU A 637 -20.42 10.26 31.47
CA LEU A 637 -21.31 9.09 31.63
C LEU A 637 -20.55 7.81 31.98
N GLN A 638 -19.34 7.61 31.44
CA GLN A 638 -18.48 6.47 31.79
C GLN A 638 -17.81 6.63 33.17
N ARG A 639 -17.55 7.86 33.63
CA ARG A 639 -17.06 8.14 35.00
C ARG A 639 -18.10 7.91 36.09
N GLN A 640 -19.39 7.85 35.76
CA GLN A 640 -20.48 7.63 36.72
C GLN A 640 -21.01 6.18 36.77
N ALA A 641 -20.43 5.24 36.04
CA ALA A 641 -20.77 3.82 36.18
C ALA A 641 -20.14 3.24 37.47
N PRO A 642 -20.93 2.79 38.46
CA PRO A 642 -20.37 2.16 39.65
C PRO A 642 -19.82 0.77 39.29
N ALA A 643 -18.58 0.50 39.68
CA ALA A 643 -18.01 -0.84 39.67
C ALA A 643 -18.92 -1.78 40.48
N ARG A 644 -19.32 -2.89 39.86
CA ARG A 644 -19.99 -3.99 40.56
C ARG A 644 -19.33 -5.31 40.25
#